data_AF-A0AAP0MST4-F1
#
_entry.id   AF-A0AAP0MST4-F1
#
_cell.length_a   1.000
_cell.length_b   1.000
_cell.length_c   1.000
_cell.angle_alpha   90.00
_cell.angle_beta   90.00
_cell.angle_gamma   90.00
#
_symmetry.space_group_name_H-M   'P 1'
#
loop_
_entity.id
_entity.type
_entity.pdbx_description
1 polymer ?
#
loop_
_entity_poly.entity_id
_entity_poly.type
_entity_poly.pdbx_seq_one_letter_code
_entity_poly.pdbx_strand_id
1 'polypeptide(L)'
;MYQWRKFDFFEEKYGGKSTIPEEVSGNITCCSSGRGKVVIGCDDGAVSLLDRGLKFNFGFQAHSSSVLFLQQLKQRNFLVTVGEDEQVSAQQSAVCLKVFDLDKMEPEGTSSTSPDCIGILRVFTSQFPEAKITSFLVLEEAPPILLIAIGLDNGCIYCIKGDIARERITRFKLQVDNQCSVMGLGFRVDGQALQLFAVTPNSVILFSLQNQPPKRQFLDNIGCSTNSVAMSDRLELIIGRPEAVYFYEVDGRGPCWAFEGEKKLLGWFRGYLLCVIADQRNSKNIFNVYDLKNRLIAHSLVVKEVSHMLCEWGNIILVMTDKSVLCIGEKDMESKLDMLFKKNLYTVAINLVQSQQADAAATAEVLRKYGDHLYSKQDYDEAMSQYILTIGHLEPSYVIQKFLDAQRIYNLTNYLEKLHEKGFASKDHTTLLLNCYTKLKDVEKLNMFIKGEDGVGEHKFDVETAIRVCRAANYHEHAMYVAKKAGKHELYLKILLEDLGRYDEALQYISSLDPSQAGVTVKEYGKILIEHKPMETIDILLRLCTEDGESTKRGASSSMYMSMLPSPVDFLNIFVHHPQSLMDFLEKYTNKVKDSPAQVEIHNTLLELYLSYDLNFPSISQLNDGVDLRLRSGSGLPKAESNGEVTADGKDTYKGKDVLERREKGLRLLKTAWPSELEHPLYDVDLAIILCEMNAFKEGLLYLYEKLKLYKEVIACYTQAHDHEGLIACCKRLGDSGKGGDPSLWVDLLKYFGELGENCSKEVKEVLTYIERDDILPPIVVLQTLSRNPCLTLSVIKDYIARKLEQESKLIEGDRRAIENYQEDTLAMRKEIHDLRTNARIFQLSKCTACTFTLDLPAVHFMCMHSFHQRCLGDNEKECPECAPEYRAVMEMKRGLEQNSKDQDRFFQQVKSSKDGFSVIAEYFGKGVISKTINGTVRSGSASSSSGF
;
A
#
# COMPACT_ATOMS: atom_id res chain seq x y z
N MET A 1 -35.11 3.29 51.74
CA MET A 1 -35.49 2.13 50.91
C MET A 1 -35.16 2.45 49.46
N TYR A 2 -34.06 1.92 48.92
CA TYR A 2 -33.77 2.08 47.50
C TYR A 2 -34.75 1.19 46.72
N GLN A 3 -35.65 1.81 45.97
CA GLN A 3 -36.62 1.10 45.14
C GLN A 3 -35.88 0.40 43.99
N TRP A 4 -35.87 -0.93 44.00
CA TRP A 4 -35.27 -1.72 42.93
C TRP A 4 -35.99 -1.43 41.62
N ARG A 5 -35.23 -1.16 40.55
CA ARG A 5 -35.80 -0.86 39.23
C ARG A 5 -36.22 -2.15 38.56
N LYS A 6 -37.43 -2.17 37.99
CA LYS A 6 -38.01 -3.32 37.28
C LYS A 6 -37.76 -3.26 35.77
N PHE A 7 -37.37 -4.41 35.22
CA PHE A 7 -37.18 -4.67 33.79
C PHE A 7 -37.82 -6.00 33.44
N ASP A 8 -38.02 -6.21 32.13
CA ASP A 8 -38.53 -7.46 31.57
C ASP A 8 -37.44 -8.09 30.69
N PHE A 9 -36.31 -8.44 31.32
CA PHE A 9 -35.20 -9.17 30.70
C PHE A 9 -35.53 -10.63 30.42
N PHE A 10 -36.61 -11.12 31.01
CA PHE A 10 -37.14 -12.43 30.75
C PHE A 10 -38.51 -12.33 30.10
N GLU A 11 -38.88 -13.37 29.36
CA GLU A 11 -40.16 -13.52 28.71
C GLU A 11 -40.70 -14.94 28.88
N GLU A 12 -42.02 -15.05 28.87
CA GLU A 12 -42.71 -16.33 28.89
C GLU A 12 -42.55 -17.01 27.53
N LYS A 13 -42.00 -18.22 27.52
CA LYS A 13 -41.92 -19.07 26.34
C LYS A 13 -43.21 -19.89 26.21
N TYR A 14 -43.55 -20.28 24.98
CA TYR A 14 -44.73 -21.11 24.65
C TYR A 14 -46.11 -20.50 24.95
N GLY A 15 -46.24 -19.16 25.00
CA GLY A 15 -47.56 -18.51 25.09
C GLY A 15 -48.20 -18.52 26.48
N GLY A 16 -47.42 -18.75 27.54
CA GLY A 16 -47.77 -18.44 28.93
C GLY A 16 -48.53 -19.51 29.72
N LYS A 17 -49.03 -20.58 29.08
CA LYS A 17 -49.68 -21.70 29.79
C LYS A 17 -49.45 -23.03 29.10
N SER A 18 -48.34 -23.68 29.41
CA SER A 18 -48.17 -25.11 29.12
C SER A 18 -48.70 -25.90 30.32
N THR A 19 -49.35 -27.03 30.08
CA THR A 19 -49.75 -27.97 31.14
C THR A 19 -48.89 -29.21 31.04
N ILE A 20 -48.67 -29.88 32.18
CA ILE A 20 -48.07 -31.21 32.16
C ILE A 20 -49.03 -32.14 31.40
N PRO A 21 -48.51 -33.03 30.53
CA PRO A 21 -49.35 -33.93 29.72
C PRO A 21 -50.27 -34.79 30.60
N GLU A 22 -51.46 -35.11 30.09
CA GLU A 22 -52.47 -35.93 30.80
C GLU A 22 -51.96 -37.36 31.08
N GLU A 23 -50.96 -37.82 30.34
CA GLU A 23 -50.25 -39.09 30.53
C GLU A 23 -49.56 -39.19 31.90
N VAL A 24 -49.35 -38.07 32.59
CA VAL A 24 -48.87 -38.03 33.98
C VAL A 24 -50.07 -38.04 34.94
N SER A 25 -50.56 -39.25 35.25
CA SER A 25 -51.77 -39.49 36.04
C SER A 25 -51.67 -39.00 37.49
N GLY A 26 -50.60 -39.38 38.20
CA GLY A 26 -50.44 -39.10 39.63
C GLY A 26 -50.24 -37.62 39.98
N ASN A 27 -50.31 -37.30 41.28
CA ASN A 27 -49.92 -36.00 41.79
C ASN A 27 -48.41 -35.90 41.88
N ILE A 28 -47.88 -34.74 41.51
CA ILE A 28 -46.44 -34.51 41.45
C ILE A 28 -45.91 -34.32 42.87
N THR A 29 -45.01 -35.21 43.28
CA THR A 29 -44.38 -35.19 44.61
C THR A 29 -42.99 -34.57 44.56
N CYS A 30 -42.24 -34.84 43.49
CA CYS A 30 -40.87 -34.40 43.33
C CYS A 30 -40.51 -34.22 41.85
N CYS A 31 -39.59 -33.31 41.57
CA CYS A 31 -39.08 -33.06 40.23
C CYS A 31 -37.56 -32.89 40.25
N SER A 32 -36.91 -33.27 39.16
CA SER A 32 -35.52 -32.97 38.87
C SER A 32 -35.35 -32.63 37.40
N SER A 33 -34.24 -32.00 37.07
CA SER A 33 -33.88 -31.70 35.68
C SER A 33 -32.43 -32.03 35.42
N GLY A 34 -32.16 -32.58 34.24
CA GLY A 34 -30.83 -32.90 33.80
C GLY A 34 -30.81 -33.42 32.37
N ARG A 35 -29.65 -33.28 31.70
CA ARG A 35 -29.38 -33.84 30.36
C ARG A 35 -30.46 -33.50 29.33
N GLY A 36 -31.06 -32.31 29.42
CA GLY A 36 -32.10 -31.87 28.50
C GLY A 36 -33.45 -32.56 28.67
N LYS A 37 -33.72 -33.19 29.82
CA LYS A 37 -35.02 -33.74 30.19
C LYS A 37 -35.47 -33.18 31.54
N VAL A 38 -36.78 -33.14 31.75
CA VAL A 38 -37.39 -32.87 33.07
C VAL A 38 -37.98 -34.18 33.56
N VAL A 39 -37.61 -34.58 34.79
CA VAL A 39 -38.05 -35.83 35.40
C VAL A 39 -39.04 -35.50 36.51
N ILE A 40 -40.19 -36.17 36.48
CA ILE A 40 -41.31 -35.98 37.40
C ILE A 40 -41.58 -37.30 38.10
N GLY A 41 -41.64 -37.26 39.44
CA GLY A 41 -42.04 -38.38 40.28
C GLY A 41 -43.44 -38.12 40.83
N CYS A 42 -44.24 -39.18 40.86
CA CYS A 42 -45.63 -39.11 41.27
C CYS A 42 -45.89 -39.91 42.56
N ASP A 43 -47.04 -39.63 43.17
CA ASP A 43 -47.56 -40.33 44.36
C ASP A 43 -48.00 -41.77 44.08
N ASP A 44 -48.24 -42.12 42.81
CA ASP A 44 -48.53 -43.48 42.32
C ASP A 44 -47.28 -44.30 41.99
N GLY A 45 -46.08 -43.76 42.23
CA GLY A 45 -44.82 -44.51 42.10
C GLY A 45 -44.23 -44.46 40.69
N ALA A 46 -44.94 -43.83 39.76
CA ALA A 46 -44.48 -43.62 38.40
C ALA A 46 -43.45 -42.47 38.32
N VAL A 47 -42.48 -42.66 37.43
CA VAL A 47 -41.54 -41.62 37.02
C VAL A 47 -41.73 -41.33 35.54
N SER A 48 -41.95 -40.06 35.21
CA SER A 48 -42.15 -39.58 33.84
C SER A 48 -41.05 -38.61 33.42
N LEU A 49 -40.55 -38.77 32.20
CA LEU A 49 -39.57 -37.89 31.58
C LEU A 49 -40.24 -37.04 30.50
N LEU A 50 -40.04 -35.73 30.57
CA LEU A 50 -40.54 -34.75 29.63
C LEU A 50 -39.41 -34.18 28.75
N ASP A 51 -39.73 -33.91 27.50
CA ASP A 51 -38.83 -33.26 26.53
C ASP A 51 -38.85 -31.72 26.64
N ARG A 52 -38.09 -31.03 25.78
CA ARG A 52 -37.98 -29.56 25.72
C ARG A 52 -39.31 -28.82 25.52
N GLY A 53 -40.29 -29.47 24.89
CA GLY A 53 -41.63 -28.95 24.69
C GLY A 53 -42.58 -29.25 25.86
N LEU A 54 -42.06 -29.82 26.97
CA LEU A 54 -42.85 -30.41 28.05
C LEU A 54 -43.77 -31.54 27.57
N LYS A 55 -43.43 -32.20 26.45
CA LYS A 55 -44.19 -33.35 25.97
C LYS A 55 -43.70 -34.61 26.66
N PHE A 56 -44.63 -35.54 26.86
CA PHE A 56 -44.33 -36.84 27.42
C PHE A 56 -43.36 -37.59 26.49
N ASN A 57 -42.21 -37.99 27.02
CA ASN A 57 -41.21 -38.76 26.27
C ASN A 57 -41.34 -40.25 26.59
N PHE A 58 -41.23 -40.58 27.88
CA PHE A 58 -41.20 -41.94 28.38
C PHE A 58 -41.45 -41.93 29.89
N GLY A 59 -42.09 -42.97 30.42
CA GLY A 59 -42.31 -43.15 31.85
C GLY A 59 -42.31 -44.62 32.24
N PHE A 60 -41.98 -44.89 33.50
CA PHE A 60 -41.86 -46.24 34.05
C PHE A 60 -42.22 -46.26 35.54
N GLN A 61 -42.52 -47.45 36.06
CA GLN A 61 -42.82 -47.63 37.49
C GLN A 61 -41.51 -47.76 38.28
N ALA A 62 -41.17 -46.75 39.08
CA ALA A 62 -39.94 -46.81 39.89
C ALA A 62 -40.19 -47.47 41.25
N HIS A 63 -41.34 -47.20 41.87
CA HIS A 63 -41.71 -47.69 43.20
C HIS A 63 -43.14 -48.22 43.21
N SER A 64 -43.49 -49.06 44.18
CA SER A 64 -44.82 -49.69 44.26
C SER A 64 -45.89 -48.76 44.83
N SER A 65 -45.49 -47.81 45.69
CA SER A 65 -46.35 -46.80 46.32
C SER A 65 -45.98 -45.42 45.80
N SER A 66 -45.31 -44.55 46.58
CA SER A 66 -45.00 -43.18 46.17
C SER A 66 -43.51 -42.95 45.90
N VAL A 67 -43.18 -42.10 44.93
CA VAL A 67 -41.83 -41.54 44.79
C VAL A 67 -41.74 -40.31 45.68
N LEU A 68 -40.88 -40.33 46.69
CA LEU A 68 -40.74 -39.24 47.66
C LEU A 68 -39.71 -38.19 47.21
N PHE A 69 -38.58 -38.66 46.69
CA PHE A 69 -37.51 -37.81 46.18
C PHE A 69 -36.89 -38.44 44.94
N LEU A 70 -36.46 -37.60 44.02
CA LEU A 70 -35.67 -38.04 42.88
C LEU A 70 -34.62 -37.00 42.51
N GLN A 71 -33.52 -37.47 41.93
CA GLN A 71 -32.49 -36.60 41.38
C GLN A 71 -31.82 -37.28 40.19
N GLN A 72 -31.85 -36.60 39.03
CA GLN A 72 -31.09 -37.01 37.86
C GLN A 72 -29.65 -36.49 37.98
N LEU A 73 -28.68 -37.37 37.75
CA LEU A 73 -27.27 -36.99 37.79
C LEU A 73 -26.86 -36.25 36.50
N LYS A 74 -25.86 -35.37 36.63
CA LYS A 74 -25.40 -34.53 35.53
C LYS A 74 -24.28 -35.19 34.71
N GLN A 75 -23.37 -35.94 35.32
CA GLN A 75 -22.24 -36.55 34.59
C GLN A 75 -22.67 -37.85 33.90
N ARG A 76 -23.21 -38.82 34.66
CA ARG A 76 -23.84 -40.04 34.12
C ARG A 76 -25.35 -39.89 33.98
N ASN A 77 -25.94 -40.63 33.03
CA ASN A 77 -27.39 -40.64 32.84
C ASN A 77 -28.10 -41.54 33.85
N PHE A 78 -27.76 -41.38 35.13
CA PHE A 78 -28.37 -42.14 36.21
C PHE A 78 -29.47 -41.32 36.87
N LEU A 79 -30.54 -42.00 37.24
CA LEU A 79 -31.62 -41.44 38.05
C LEU A 79 -31.61 -42.13 39.40
N VAL A 80 -31.51 -41.35 40.46
CA VAL A 80 -31.64 -41.84 41.83
C VAL A 80 -33.03 -41.48 42.34
N THR A 81 -33.79 -42.47 42.80
CA THR A 81 -35.11 -42.29 43.38
C THR A 81 -35.14 -42.83 44.80
N VAL A 82 -35.95 -42.19 45.65
CA VAL A 82 -36.30 -42.67 46.98
C VAL A 82 -37.81 -42.74 47.05
N GLY A 83 -38.33 -43.90 47.43
CA GLY A 83 -39.76 -44.13 47.46
C GLY A 83 -40.12 -45.36 48.29
N GLU A 84 -41.40 -45.62 48.36
CA GLU A 84 -41.99 -46.70 49.14
C GLU A 84 -42.30 -47.92 48.27
N ASP A 85 -41.78 -49.08 48.65
CA ASP A 85 -42.09 -50.38 48.05
C ASP A 85 -42.84 -51.28 49.03
N GLU A 86 -43.50 -52.32 48.51
CA GLU A 86 -44.23 -53.29 49.35
C GLU A 86 -43.34 -53.90 50.44
N GLN A 87 -43.84 -53.88 51.69
CA GLN A 87 -43.13 -54.43 52.83
C GLN A 87 -43.12 -55.97 52.77
N VAL A 88 -41.96 -56.54 52.41
CA VAL A 88 -41.75 -58.01 52.38
C VAL A 88 -41.79 -58.63 53.81
N SER A 89 -41.57 -57.84 54.86
CA SER A 89 -41.71 -58.27 56.27
C SER A 89 -41.94 -57.09 57.24
N ALA A 90 -42.64 -57.31 58.36
CA ALA A 90 -42.96 -56.28 59.36
C ALA A 90 -41.76 -55.68 60.11
N GLN A 91 -40.54 -56.19 59.91
CA GLN A 91 -39.30 -55.68 60.53
C GLN A 91 -38.44 -54.83 59.59
N GLN A 92 -38.86 -54.65 58.34
CA GLN A 92 -38.08 -53.97 57.31
C GLN A 92 -38.84 -52.74 56.81
N SER A 93 -38.19 -51.57 56.82
CA SER A 93 -38.81 -50.33 56.30
C SER A 93 -39.14 -50.46 54.82
N ALA A 94 -40.28 -49.88 54.44
CA ALA A 94 -40.77 -49.79 53.07
C ALA A 94 -39.95 -48.82 52.21
N VAL A 95 -39.16 -47.93 52.83
CA VAL A 95 -38.44 -46.87 52.12
C VAL A 95 -37.12 -47.39 51.56
N CYS A 96 -37.02 -47.40 50.24
CA CYS A 96 -35.82 -47.79 49.52
C CYS A 96 -35.35 -46.71 48.56
N LEU A 97 -34.05 -46.75 48.29
CA LEU A 97 -33.35 -45.94 47.31
C LEU A 97 -33.01 -46.84 46.13
N LYS A 98 -33.39 -46.43 44.92
CA LYS A 98 -33.09 -47.13 43.67
C LYS A 98 -32.24 -46.25 42.77
N VAL A 99 -31.31 -46.86 42.04
CA VAL A 99 -30.47 -46.18 41.04
C VAL A 99 -30.72 -46.83 39.69
N PHE A 100 -31.22 -46.05 38.74
CA PHE A 100 -31.55 -46.50 37.40
C PHE A 100 -30.53 -45.97 36.37
N ASP A 101 -30.09 -46.84 35.46
CA ASP A 101 -29.32 -46.47 34.27
C ASP A 101 -30.31 -46.11 33.15
N LEU A 102 -30.44 -44.83 32.81
CA LEU A 102 -31.35 -44.42 31.75
C LEU A 102 -30.78 -44.67 30.34
N ASP A 103 -29.52 -45.07 30.21
CA ASP A 103 -28.91 -45.45 28.92
C ASP A 103 -29.18 -46.92 28.56
N LYS A 104 -29.52 -47.76 29.54
CA LYS A 104 -29.85 -49.18 29.35
C LYS A 104 -31.33 -49.41 29.61
N MET A 105 -32.06 -49.83 28.59
CA MET A 105 -33.48 -50.15 28.72
C MET A 105 -33.69 -51.65 28.60
N GLU A 106 -34.39 -52.23 29.57
CA GLU A 106 -34.86 -53.61 29.55
C GLU A 106 -36.33 -53.66 29.10
N PRO A 107 -36.75 -54.70 28.36
CA PRO A 107 -38.16 -54.89 28.01
C PRO A 107 -38.95 -55.43 29.21
N GLU A 108 -39.88 -54.63 29.74
CA GLU A 108 -40.87 -55.06 30.74
C GLU A 108 -42.19 -55.37 30.03
N GLY A 109 -42.38 -56.62 29.62
CA GLY A 109 -43.60 -57.10 28.96
C GLY A 109 -43.69 -56.81 27.46
N THR A 110 -44.90 -56.80 26.89
CA THR A 110 -45.13 -56.75 25.43
C THR A 110 -45.11 -55.34 24.82
N SER A 111 -45.11 -54.28 25.64
CA SER A 111 -45.28 -52.88 25.14
C SER A 111 -44.57 -51.79 25.95
N SER A 112 -43.91 -52.11 27.07
CA SER A 112 -43.18 -51.14 27.90
C SER A 112 -41.70 -51.53 28.03
N THR A 113 -40.83 -50.55 27.92
CA THR A 113 -39.42 -50.67 28.32
C THR A 113 -39.26 -50.03 29.70
N SER A 114 -38.36 -50.52 30.55
CA SER A 114 -37.97 -49.87 31.80
C SER A 114 -36.46 -49.68 31.84
N PRO A 115 -35.95 -48.65 32.52
CA PRO A 115 -34.51 -48.49 32.68
C PRO A 115 -33.93 -49.54 33.62
N ASP A 116 -32.70 -50.00 33.34
CA ASP A 116 -31.98 -50.99 34.14
C ASP A 116 -31.75 -50.47 35.57
N CYS A 117 -32.26 -51.21 36.57
CA CYS A 117 -32.10 -50.85 37.98
C CYS A 117 -30.76 -51.39 38.52
N ILE A 118 -29.73 -50.55 38.45
CA ILE A 118 -28.34 -50.86 38.83
C ILE A 118 -28.20 -51.27 40.30
N GLY A 119 -29.02 -50.73 41.19
CA GLY A 119 -28.93 -51.07 42.60
C GLY A 119 -30.09 -50.56 43.45
N ILE A 120 -30.41 -51.35 44.47
CA ILE A 120 -31.49 -51.09 45.43
C ILE A 120 -30.88 -51.10 46.84
N LEU A 121 -31.03 -49.99 47.56
CA LEU A 121 -30.54 -49.84 48.92
C LEU A 121 -31.68 -49.46 49.84
N ARG A 122 -31.83 -50.17 50.95
CA ARG A 122 -32.73 -49.73 52.02
C ARG A 122 -32.11 -48.55 52.76
N VAL A 123 -32.86 -47.47 52.89
CA VAL A 123 -32.39 -46.25 53.57
C VAL A 123 -32.19 -46.54 55.06
N PHE A 124 -33.20 -47.13 55.69
CA PHE A 124 -33.20 -47.44 57.12
C PHE A 124 -32.75 -48.88 57.41
N THR A 125 -31.96 -49.05 58.46
CA THR A 125 -31.45 -50.35 58.94
C THR A 125 -31.44 -50.36 60.47
N SER A 126 -31.04 -51.48 61.09
CA SER A 126 -30.92 -51.56 62.55
C SER A 126 -29.99 -50.52 63.17
N GLN A 127 -28.97 -50.06 62.43
CA GLN A 127 -28.04 -49.00 62.86
C GLN A 127 -28.51 -47.58 62.48
N PHE A 128 -29.47 -47.49 61.56
CA PHE A 128 -30.00 -46.25 60.98
C PHE A 128 -31.53 -46.26 61.08
N PRO A 129 -32.10 -45.92 62.25
CA PRO A 129 -33.54 -46.06 62.52
C PRO A 129 -34.40 -45.19 61.59
N GLU A 130 -35.64 -45.62 61.41
CA GLU A 130 -36.62 -44.94 60.57
C GLU A 130 -37.01 -43.57 61.12
N ALA A 131 -37.04 -42.59 60.23
CA ALA A 131 -37.38 -41.19 60.51
C ALA A 131 -37.90 -40.54 59.21
N LYS A 132 -38.65 -39.44 59.31
CA LYS A 132 -39.19 -38.80 58.11
C LYS A 132 -38.07 -38.12 57.33
N ILE A 133 -37.95 -38.41 56.04
CA ILE A 133 -37.00 -37.74 55.15
C ILE A 133 -37.55 -36.36 54.81
N THR A 134 -36.76 -35.31 55.10
CA THR A 134 -37.14 -33.90 54.88
C THR A 134 -36.35 -33.26 53.76
N SER A 135 -35.13 -33.73 53.49
CA SER A 135 -34.29 -33.24 52.39
C SER A 135 -33.45 -34.37 51.81
N PHE A 136 -33.17 -34.26 50.51
CA PHE A 136 -32.45 -35.27 49.75
C PHE A 136 -31.51 -34.59 48.77
N LEU A 137 -30.25 -35.04 48.72
CA LEU A 137 -29.27 -34.52 47.79
C LEU A 137 -28.25 -35.61 47.42
N VAL A 138 -27.94 -35.71 46.13
CA VAL A 138 -26.94 -36.64 45.59
C VAL A 138 -25.82 -35.88 44.92
N LEU A 139 -24.58 -36.26 45.24
CA LEU A 139 -23.37 -35.78 44.60
C LEU A 139 -22.63 -36.95 43.95
N GLU A 140 -22.20 -36.78 42.71
CA GLU A 140 -21.27 -37.68 42.03
C GLU A 140 -19.85 -37.16 42.26
N GLU A 141 -19.11 -37.77 43.19
CA GLU A 141 -17.76 -37.32 43.60
C GLU A 141 -16.72 -37.68 42.53
N ALA A 142 -16.73 -38.92 42.07
CA ALA A 142 -15.96 -39.41 40.94
C ALA A 142 -16.65 -40.65 40.38
N PRO A 143 -16.91 -40.78 39.08
CA PRO A 143 -17.64 -41.95 38.56
C PRO A 143 -16.87 -43.26 38.85
N PRO A 144 -17.47 -44.29 39.52
CA PRO A 144 -18.88 -44.52 39.85
C PRO A 144 -19.31 -44.20 41.31
N ILE A 145 -18.47 -43.52 42.09
CA ILE A 145 -18.70 -43.21 43.51
C ILE A 145 -19.75 -42.10 43.66
N LEU A 146 -20.87 -42.46 44.28
CA LEU A 146 -21.95 -41.56 44.66
C LEU A 146 -21.87 -41.25 46.16
N LEU A 147 -22.15 -40.00 46.52
CA LEU A 147 -22.38 -39.54 47.87
C LEU A 147 -23.81 -39.02 47.98
N ILE A 148 -24.64 -39.75 48.72
CA ILE A 148 -26.04 -39.42 48.94
C ILE A 148 -26.17 -38.90 50.37
N ALA A 149 -26.79 -37.74 50.54
CA ALA A 149 -27.12 -37.16 51.84
C ALA A 149 -28.65 -37.09 51.99
N ILE A 150 -29.14 -37.67 53.08
CA ILE A 150 -30.57 -37.78 53.41
C ILE A 150 -30.77 -37.06 54.75
N GLY A 151 -31.41 -35.89 54.70
CA GLY A 151 -31.75 -35.11 55.88
C GLY A 151 -33.07 -35.60 56.49
N LEU A 152 -33.09 -35.72 57.82
CA LEU A 152 -34.20 -36.28 58.57
C LEU A 152 -34.85 -35.24 59.48
N ASP A 153 -36.08 -35.52 59.90
CA ASP A 153 -36.84 -34.70 60.85
C ASP A 153 -36.25 -34.66 62.26
N ASN A 154 -35.49 -35.69 62.65
CA ASN A 154 -34.80 -35.82 63.93
C ASN A 154 -33.43 -35.08 64.01
N GLY A 155 -33.11 -34.24 63.02
CA GLY A 155 -31.89 -33.42 62.98
C GLY A 155 -30.60 -34.18 62.64
N CYS A 156 -30.74 -35.40 62.11
CA CYS A 156 -29.64 -36.20 61.61
C CYS A 156 -29.58 -36.14 60.07
N ILE A 157 -28.38 -36.30 59.52
CA ILE A 157 -28.18 -36.55 58.08
C ILE A 157 -27.56 -37.94 57.94
N TYR A 158 -28.20 -38.79 57.15
CA TYR A 158 -27.65 -40.08 56.78
C TYR A 158 -26.91 -39.95 55.45
N CYS A 159 -25.63 -40.28 55.48
CA CYS A 159 -24.77 -40.23 54.31
C CYS A 159 -24.44 -41.65 53.85
N ILE A 160 -24.62 -41.91 52.56
CA ILE A 160 -24.24 -43.16 51.90
C ILE A 160 -23.20 -42.79 50.84
N LYS A 161 -21.97 -43.29 50.99
CA LYS A 161 -20.85 -43.04 50.06
C LYS A 161 -20.34 -44.35 49.46
N GLY A 162 -20.26 -44.45 48.14
CA GLY A 162 -19.63 -45.59 47.48
C GLY A 162 -20.15 -45.91 46.09
N ASP A 163 -19.71 -47.05 45.56
CA ASP A 163 -20.20 -47.62 44.30
C ASP A 163 -21.41 -48.50 44.59
N ILE A 164 -22.60 -48.01 44.22
CA ILE A 164 -23.87 -48.67 44.49
C ILE A 164 -24.04 -49.93 43.62
N ALA A 165 -23.53 -49.91 42.38
CA ALA A 165 -23.63 -51.03 41.45
C ALA A 165 -22.87 -52.28 41.92
N ARG A 166 -21.77 -52.05 42.66
CA ARG A 166 -20.91 -53.11 43.21
C ARG A 166 -21.13 -53.37 44.69
N GLU A 167 -22.14 -52.74 45.29
CA GLU A 167 -22.43 -52.77 46.74
C GLU A 167 -21.24 -52.36 47.65
N ARG A 168 -20.26 -51.61 47.12
CA ARG A 168 -19.10 -51.13 47.87
C ARG A 168 -19.42 -49.79 48.53
N ILE A 169 -20.33 -49.83 49.51
CA ILE A 169 -20.88 -48.65 50.17
C ILE A 169 -20.42 -48.51 51.63
N THR A 170 -20.30 -47.26 52.06
CA THR A 170 -20.05 -46.87 53.45
C THR A 170 -21.20 -45.99 53.91
N ARG A 171 -21.71 -46.24 55.13
CA ARG A 171 -22.80 -45.48 55.73
C ARG A 171 -22.29 -44.78 56.98
N PHE A 172 -22.58 -43.49 57.11
CA PHE A 172 -22.25 -42.71 58.30
C PHE A 172 -23.32 -41.68 58.59
N LYS A 173 -23.44 -41.30 59.86
CA LYS A 173 -24.42 -40.33 60.34
C LYS A 173 -23.72 -39.01 60.69
N LEU A 174 -24.30 -37.89 60.30
CA LEU A 174 -23.91 -36.56 60.75
C LEU A 174 -25.00 -36.00 61.67
N GLN A 175 -24.62 -35.48 62.82
CA GLN A 175 -25.54 -34.84 63.76
C GLN A 175 -25.55 -33.33 63.54
N VAL A 176 -26.68 -32.77 63.12
CA VAL A 176 -26.86 -31.33 62.88
C VAL A 176 -27.36 -30.67 64.16
N ASP A 177 -28.53 -31.10 64.62
CA ASP A 177 -29.20 -30.63 65.83
C ASP A 177 -29.98 -31.80 66.45
N ASN A 178 -30.31 -31.77 67.74
CA ASN A 178 -30.93 -32.91 68.44
C ASN A 178 -32.47 -32.92 68.38
N GLN A 179 -33.11 -31.88 67.82
CA GLN A 179 -34.57 -31.70 67.91
C GLN A 179 -35.21 -31.02 66.69
N CYS A 180 -34.43 -30.62 65.70
CA CYS A 180 -34.91 -29.80 64.58
C CYS A 180 -34.73 -30.52 63.24
N SER A 181 -35.76 -30.46 62.39
CA SER A 181 -35.73 -31.08 61.06
C SER A 181 -34.71 -30.43 60.12
N VAL A 182 -34.04 -31.24 59.30
CA VAL A 182 -33.08 -30.75 58.30
C VAL A 182 -33.85 -30.30 57.05
N MET A 183 -34.07 -28.98 56.94
CA MET A 183 -34.90 -28.36 55.89
C MET A 183 -34.18 -28.22 54.56
N GLY A 184 -32.84 -28.11 54.57
CA GLY A 184 -32.06 -27.91 53.35
C GLY A 184 -30.65 -28.46 53.45
N LEU A 185 -30.16 -28.94 52.31
CA LEU A 185 -28.82 -29.48 52.13
C LEU A 185 -28.18 -28.83 50.89
N GLY A 186 -26.87 -28.63 50.94
CA GLY A 186 -26.11 -28.11 49.81
C GLY A 186 -24.68 -28.63 49.79
N PHE A 187 -24.29 -29.34 48.73
CA PHE A 187 -22.91 -29.75 48.55
C PHE A 187 -22.09 -28.60 47.96
N ARG A 188 -20.89 -28.41 48.52
CA ARG A 188 -19.83 -27.58 47.96
C ARG A 188 -18.65 -28.47 47.62
N VAL A 189 -18.21 -28.40 46.38
CA VAL A 189 -17.03 -29.11 45.86
C VAL A 189 -16.10 -28.08 45.25
N ASP A 190 -14.98 -27.82 45.92
CA ASP A 190 -13.99 -26.82 45.53
C ASP A 190 -12.60 -27.48 45.45
N GLY A 191 -12.23 -27.95 44.26
CA GLY A 191 -11.04 -28.79 44.08
C GLY A 191 -11.14 -30.10 44.86
N GLN A 192 -10.22 -30.32 45.81
CA GLN A 192 -10.26 -31.47 46.73
C GLN A 192 -11.21 -31.25 47.93
N ALA A 193 -11.72 -30.03 48.10
CA ALA A 193 -12.51 -29.69 49.26
C ALA A 193 -13.99 -30.09 49.11
N LEU A 194 -14.37 -31.20 49.75
CA LEU A 194 -15.75 -31.67 49.84
C LEU A 194 -16.41 -31.23 51.16
N GLN A 195 -17.47 -30.44 51.05
CA GLN A 195 -18.21 -29.91 52.19
C GLN A 195 -19.73 -30.01 51.98
N LEU A 196 -20.47 -30.16 53.08
CA LEU A 196 -21.92 -30.26 53.09
C LEU A 196 -22.50 -29.20 54.04
N PHE A 197 -23.27 -28.28 53.48
CA PHE A 197 -24.11 -27.36 54.24
C PHE A 197 -25.39 -28.07 54.67
N ALA A 198 -25.80 -27.83 55.90
CA ALA A 198 -27.02 -28.31 56.51
C ALA A 198 -27.77 -27.15 57.18
N VAL A 199 -29.05 -27.03 56.86
CA VAL A 199 -29.92 -25.98 57.38
C VAL A 199 -31.06 -26.59 58.18
N THR A 200 -31.24 -26.12 59.40
CA THR A 200 -32.42 -26.38 60.24
C THR A 200 -33.15 -25.05 60.49
N PRO A 201 -34.33 -25.01 61.13
CA PRO A 201 -34.95 -23.75 61.52
C PRO A 201 -34.06 -22.87 62.41
N ASN A 202 -33.21 -23.50 63.23
CA ASN A 202 -32.45 -22.82 64.30
C ASN A 202 -30.94 -22.78 64.05
N SER A 203 -30.42 -23.41 62.99
CA SER A 203 -28.97 -23.42 62.76
C SER A 203 -28.59 -23.64 61.30
N VAL A 204 -27.43 -23.09 60.95
CA VAL A 204 -26.73 -23.33 59.68
C VAL A 204 -25.37 -23.92 60.03
N ILE A 205 -25.12 -25.14 59.54
CA ILE A 205 -23.93 -25.93 59.89
C ILE A 205 -23.23 -26.38 58.61
N LEU A 206 -21.90 -26.38 58.65
CA LEU A 206 -21.04 -26.87 57.59
C LEU A 206 -20.27 -28.10 58.08
N PHE A 207 -20.32 -29.18 57.31
CA PHE A 207 -19.53 -30.38 57.54
C PHE A 207 -18.41 -30.47 56.50
N SER A 208 -17.17 -30.55 56.94
CA SER A 208 -16.04 -30.88 56.08
C SER A 208 -15.85 -32.40 56.04
N LEU A 209 -16.22 -33.02 54.91
CA LEU A 209 -16.30 -34.47 54.74
C LEU A 209 -14.95 -35.13 54.39
N GLN A 210 -13.92 -34.32 54.15
CA GLN A 210 -12.55 -34.78 53.91
C GLN A 210 -11.87 -35.30 55.19
N ASN A 211 -12.29 -34.78 56.35
CA ASN A 211 -11.76 -35.17 57.64
C ASN A 211 -12.44 -36.46 58.11
N GLN A 212 -11.70 -37.35 58.78
CA GLN A 212 -12.27 -38.50 59.47
C GLN A 212 -11.98 -38.41 60.98
N PRO A 213 -12.99 -38.19 61.85
CA PRO A 213 -14.41 -37.98 61.53
C PRO A 213 -14.68 -36.61 60.86
N PRO A 214 -15.81 -36.45 60.15
CA PRO A 214 -16.17 -35.18 59.51
C PRO A 214 -16.19 -34.02 60.49
N LYS A 215 -15.48 -32.93 60.16
CA LYS A 215 -15.39 -31.76 61.03
C LYS A 215 -16.65 -30.93 60.91
N ARG A 216 -17.33 -30.70 62.02
CA ARG A 216 -18.51 -29.82 62.13
C ARG A 216 -18.08 -28.38 62.41
N GLN A 217 -18.64 -27.44 61.68
CA GLN A 217 -18.48 -26.00 61.88
C GLN A 217 -19.86 -25.34 61.94
N PHE A 218 -20.04 -24.47 62.93
CA PHE A 218 -21.28 -23.74 63.13
C PHE A 218 -21.18 -22.37 62.44
N LEU A 219 -22.15 -22.04 61.57
CA LEU A 219 -22.13 -20.80 60.79
C LEU A 219 -23.12 -19.75 61.30
N ASP A 220 -24.32 -20.14 61.73
CA ASP A 220 -25.35 -19.21 62.23
C ASP A 220 -26.39 -19.89 63.13
N ASN A 221 -26.95 -19.13 64.08
CA ASN A 221 -27.97 -19.51 65.08
C ASN A 221 -29.42 -19.34 64.57
N ILE A 222 -29.60 -19.00 63.30
CA ILE A 222 -30.91 -18.83 62.68
C ILE A 222 -30.80 -19.48 61.30
N GLY A 223 -31.70 -20.40 60.96
CA GLY A 223 -31.72 -21.01 59.65
C GLY A 223 -33.00 -20.66 58.89
N CYS A 224 -33.76 -21.68 58.49
CA CYS A 224 -35.01 -21.50 57.75
C CYS A 224 -36.02 -22.58 58.09
N SER A 225 -37.29 -22.20 58.21
CA SER A 225 -38.43 -23.08 58.47
C SER A 225 -39.16 -23.55 57.20
N THR A 226 -38.79 -23.03 56.03
CA THR A 226 -39.35 -23.38 54.72
C THR A 226 -38.26 -23.98 53.83
N ASN A 227 -38.64 -24.61 52.70
CA ASN A 227 -37.70 -25.14 51.71
C ASN A 227 -37.06 -24.03 50.85
N SER A 228 -36.70 -22.91 51.47
CA SER A 228 -36.10 -21.72 50.84
C SER A 228 -34.58 -21.78 50.91
N VAL A 229 -34.00 -22.87 50.42
CA VAL A 229 -32.55 -23.10 50.38
C VAL A 229 -32.10 -23.39 48.96
N ALA A 230 -31.03 -22.74 48.51
CA ALA A 230 -30.43 -22.95 47.20
C ALA A 230 -28.90 -22.80 47.26
N MET A 231 -28.20 -23.27 46.22
CA MET A 231 -26.75 -23.05 46.04
C MET A 231 -26.51 -22.08 44.89
N SER A 232 -25.56 -21.15 45.05
CA SER A 232 -25.11 -20.25 43.99
C SER A 232 -24.09 -20.92 43.06
N ASP A 233 -23.88 -20.35 41.87
CA ASP A 233 -22.81 -20.78 40.95
C ASP A 233 -21.40 -20.59 41.56
N ARG A 234 -21.28 -19.77 42.62
CA ARG A 234 -20.05 -19.55 43.40
C ARG A 234 -19.90 -20.50 44.57
N LEU A 235 -20.75 -21.53 44.66
CA LEU A 235 -20.77 -22.53 45.72
C LEU A 235 -21.08 -21.93 47.12
N GLU A 236 -21.83 -20.84 47.14
CA GLU A 236 -22.35 -20.22 48.37
C GLU A 236 -23.75 -20.77 48.65
N LEU A 237 -24.05 -21.01 49.93
CA LEU A 237 -25.37 -21.43 50.36
C LEU A 237 -26.28 -20.21 50.52
N ILE A 238 -27.45 -20.25 49.91
CA ILE A 238 -28.45 -19.18 49.94
C ILE A 238 -29.63 -19.63 50.82
N ILE A 239 -29.98 -18.79 51.80
CA ILE A 239 -31.10 -19.03 52.71
C ILE A 239 -32.08 -17.87 52.66
N GLY A 240 -33.34 -18.17 52.38
CA GLY A 240 -34.42 -17.19 52.36
C GLY A 240 -35.12 -17.10 53.70
N ARG A 241 -35.12 -15.91 54.31
CA ARG A 241 -35.92 -15.58 55.48
C ARG A 241 -36.96 -14.51 55.14
N PRO A 242 -38.01 -14.32 55.95
CA PRO A 242 -39.05 -13.33 55.68
C PRO A 242 -38.53 -11.90 55.47
N GLU A 243 -37.45 -11.53 56.16
CA GLU A 243 -36.83 -10.21 56.12
C GLU A 243 -35.78 -10.03 55.00
N ALA A 244 -35.06 -11.10 54.65
CA ALA A 244 -33.92 -11.01 53.75
C ALA A 244 -33.50 -12.39 53.22
N VAL A 245 -32.68 -12.36 52.16
CA VAL A 245 -31.95 -13.51 51.65
C VAL A 245 -30.49 -13.41 52.10
N TYR A 246 -29.98 -14.47 52.71
CA TYR A 246 -28.63 -14.56 53.29
C TYR A 246 -27.76 -15.51 52.48
N PHE A 247 -26.51 -15.11 52.25
CA PHE A 247 -25.49 -15.95 51.62
C PHE A 247 -24.53 -16.45 52.70
N TYR A 248 -24.08 -17.69 52.58
CA TYR A 248 -23.14 -18.33 53.49
C TYR A 248 -21.97 -18.94 52.72
N GLU A 249 -20.78 -18.63 53.20
CA GLU A 249 -19.50 -19.16 52.73
C GLU A 249 -18.91 -20.12 53.79
N VAL A 250 -17.70 -20.65 53.54
CA VAL A 250 -17.01 -21.52 54.51
C VAL A 250 -16.70 -20.78 55.81
N ASP A 251 -16.37 -19.49 55.70
CA ASP A 251 -15.91 -18.67 56.83
C ASP A 251 -17.06 -18.08 57.65
N GLY A 252 -18.31 -18.20 57.18
CA GLY A 252 -19.49 -17.71 57.88
C GLY A 252 -20.50 -17.03 56.97
N ARG A 253 -21.22 -16.07 57.55
CA ARG A 253 -22.27 -15.31 56.86
C ARG A 253 -21.66 -14.29 55.90
N GLY A 254 -21.99 -14.41 54.63
CA GLY A 254 -21.64 -13.48 53.56
C GLY A 254 -22.68 -12.36 53.37
N PRO A 255 -22.84 -11.83 52.15
CA PRO A 255 -23.74 -10.70 51.88
C PRO A 255 -25.20 -11.06 52.16
N CYS A 256 -26.00 -10.06 52.51
CA CYS A 256 -27.44 -10.23 52.71
C CYS A 256 -28.25 -9.16 51.97
N TRP A 257 -29.41 -9.56 51.45
CA TRP A 257 -30.27 -8.73 50.63
C TRP A 257 -31.66 -8.65 51.22
N ALA A 258 -32.05 -7.47 51.67
CA ALA A 258 -33.35 -7.23 52.29
C ALA A 258 -34.47 -7.28 51.23
N PHE A 259 -35.29 -8.32 51.32
CA PHE A 259 -36.49 -8.51 50.51
C PHE A 259 -37.59 -8.85 51.49
N GLU A 260 -38.65 -8.05 51.56
CA GLU A 260 -39.77 -8.31 52.48
C GLU A 260 -40.68 -9.42 51.93
N GLY A 261 -41.38 -10.11 52.83
CA GLY A 261 -42.38 -11.14 52.50
C GLY A 261 -41.89 -12.57 52.74
N GLU A 262 -42.82 -13.51 52.86
CA GLU A 262 -42.48 -14.90 53.15
C GLU A 262 -41.88 -15.58 51.92
N LYS A 263 -40.66 -16.11 52.05
CA LYS A 263 -39.96 -16.81 50.97
C LYS A 263 -40.43 -18.26 50.97
N LYS A 264 -41.07 -18.68 49.88
CA LYS A 264 -41.54 -20.07 49.70
C LYS A 264 -40.48 -20.94 49.04
N LEU A 265 -39.90 -20.45 47.95
CA LEU A 265 -38.90 -21.16 47.16
C LEU A 265 -37.79 -20.20 46.71
N LEU A 266 -36.56 -20.68 46.77
CA LEU A 266 -35.38 -20.01 46.24
C LEU A 266 -34.71 -20.85 45.17
N GLY A 267 -34.05 -20.18 44.24
CA GLY A 267 -33.30 -20.82 43.17
C GLY A 267 -32.22 -19.90 42.66
N TRP A 268 -31.35 -20.47 41.85
CA TRP A 268 -30.25 -19.74 41.23
C TRP A 268 -30.19 -20.09 39.75
N PHE A 269 -30.06 -19.07 38.91
CA PHE A 269 -29.99 -19.25 37.46
C PHE A 269 -29.03 -18.23 36.85
N ARG A 270 -27.88 -18.68 36.35
CA ARG A 270 -26.92 -17.86 35.58
C ARG A 270 -26.56 -16.52 36.23
N GLY A 271 -26.35 -16.51 37.55
CA GLY A 271 -26.05 -15.29 38.30
C GLY A 271 -27.27 -14.49 38.78
N TYR A 272 -28.48 -14.90 38.43
CA TYR A 272 -29.73 -14.34 38.95
C TYR A 272 -30.24 -15.14 40.15
N LEU A 273 -30.71 -14.42 41.17
CA LEU A 273 -31.42 -14.99 42.30
C LEU A 273 -32.91 -15.12 41.94
N LEU A 274 -33.43 -16.34 42.01
CA LEU A 274 -34.83 -16.65 41.78
C LEU A 274 -35.55 -16.75 43.12
N CYS A 275 -36.69 -16.09 43.22
CA CYS A 275 -37.40 -15.99 44.48
C CYS A 275 -38.91 -15.98 44.29
N VAL A 276 -39.59 -16.94 44.91
CA VAL A 276 -41.05 -16.95 45.04
C VAL A 276 -41.41 -16.37 46.41
N ILE A 277 -41.99 -15.18 46.41
CA ILE A 277 -42.39 -14.46 47.62
C ILE A 277 -43.91 -14.50 47.72
N ALA A 278 -44.42 -15.01 48.84
CA ALA A 278 -45.84 -14.90 49.18
C ALA A 278 -46.11 -13.52 49.80
N ASP A 279 -46.99 -12.74 49.17
CA ASP A 279 -47.46 -11.48 49.72
C ASP A 279 -48.53 -11.74 50.79
N GLN A 280 -48.18 -11.47 52.05
CA GLN A 280 -49.08 -11.64 53.21
C GLN A 280 -50.34 -10.77 53.11
N ARG A 281 -50.33 -9.69 52.32
CA ARG A 281 -51.47 -8.77 52.20
C ARG A 281 -52.52 -9.19 51.18
N ASN A 282 -52.13 -9.95 50.15
CA ASN A 282 -53.00 -10.23 48.99
C ASN A 282 -53.15 -11.72 48.66
N SER A 283 -52.53 -12.63 49.42
CA SER A 283 -52.52 -14.09 49.16
C SER A 283 -52.06 -14.45 47.74
N LYS A 284 -51.30 -13.57 47.09
CA LYS A 284 -50.72 -13.78 45.75
C LYS A 284 -49.24 -14.09 45.90
N ASN A 285 -48.77 -15.08 45.15
CA ASN A 285 -47.34 -15.36 45.06
C ASN A 285 -46.76 -14.53 43.92
N ILE A 286 -45.61 -13.91 44.16
CA ILE A 286 -44.87 -13.15 43.15
C ILE A 286 -43.54 -13.84 42.94
N PHE A 287 -43.31 -14.24 41.69
CA PHE A 287 -42.02 -14.72 41.25
C PHE A 287 -41.17 -13.53 40.80
N ASN A 288 -40.01 -13.36 41.43
CA ASN A 288 -39.06 -12.30 41.10
C ASN A 288 -37.71 -12.92 40.69
N VAL A 289 -37.14 -12.37 39.62
CA VAL A 289 -35.77 -12.64 39.19
C VAL A 289 -34.93 -11.43 39.52
N TYR A 290 -33.97 -11.59 40.43
CA TYR A 290 -33.11 -10.50 40.91
C TYR A 290 -31.71 -10.58 40.31
N ASP A 291 -31.26 -9.46 39.77
CA ASP A 291 -29.85 -9.24 39.46
C ASP A 291 -29.22 -8.49 40.63
N LEU A 292 -28.48 -9.23 41.46
CA LEU A 292 -27.85 -8.69 42.66
C LEU A 292 -26.67 -7.77 42.32
N LYS A 293 -25.97 -8.01 41.20
CA LYS A 293 -24.82 -7.19 40.78
C LYS A 293 -25.27 -5.79 40.37
N ASN A 294 -26.32 -5.72 39.54
CA ASN A 294 -26.86 -4.46 39.05
C ASN A 294 -27.99 -3.87 39.92
N ARG A 295 -28.35 -4.55 41.02
CA ARG A 295 -29.42 -4.16 41.95
C ARG A 295 -30.76 -3.87 41.25
N LEU A 296 -31.13 -4.75 40.31
CA LEU A 296 -32.36 -4.63 39.51
C LEU A 296 -33.22 -5.89 39.62
N ILE A 297 -34.53 -5.70 39.41
CA ILE A 297 -35.49 -6.79 39.24
C ILE A 297 -35.56 -7.04 37.74
N ALA A 298 -34.96 -8.13 37.29
CA ALA A 298 -34.85 -8.52 35.89
C ALA A 298 -36.18 -9.05 35.33
N HIS A 299 -37.06 -9.56 36.18
CA HIS A 299 -38.43 -9.94 35.85
C HIS A 299 -39.28 -10.08 37.12
N SER A 300 -40.58 -9.79 37.04
CA SER A 300 -41.52 -9.86 38.16
C SER A 300 -42.89 -10.28 37.64
N LEU A 301 -43.37 -11.44 38.07
CA LEU A 301 -44.62 -12.02 37.59
C LEU A 301 -45.46 -12.55 38.76
N VAL A 302 -46.76 -12.30 38.71
CA VAL A 302 -47.72 -12.89 39.67
C VAL A 302 -48.00 -14.32 39.25
N VAL A 303 -47.72 -15.27 40.14
CA VAL A 303 -47.87 -16.71 39.89
C VAL A 303 -48.85 -17.32 40.88
N LYS A 304 -49.38 -18.51 40.53
CA LYS A 304 -50.17 -19.34 41.44
C LYS A 304 -49.27 -19.98 42.50
N GLU A 305 -49.77 -20.99 43.21
CA GLU A 305 -48.94 -21.77 44.13
C GLU A 305 -47.96 -22.66 43.37
N VAL A 306 -46.67 -22.30 43.47
CA VAL A 306 -45.55 -23.02 42.86
C VAL A 306 -45.19 -24.19 43.78
N SER A 307 -45.21 -25.41 43.24
CA SER A 307 -44.75 -26.61 43.93
C SER A 307 -43.24 -26.82 43.75
N HIS A 308 -42.74 -26.66 42.53
CA HIS A 308 -41.33 -26.89 42.20
C HIS A 308 -40.78 -25.83 41.24
N MET A 309 -39.48 -25.54 41.39
CA MET A 309 -38.73 -24.65 40.51
C MET A 309 -37.50 -25.39 39.99
N LEU A 310 -37.35 -25.42 38.67
CA LEU A 310 -36.28 -26.13 37.97
C LEU A 310 -35.62 -25.19 36.96
N CYS A 311 -34.41 -25.54 36.53
CA CYS A 311 -33.65 -24.80 35.52
C CYS A 311 -33.11 -25.79 34.49
N GLU A 312 -33.63 -25.74 33.26
CA GLU A 312 -33.25 -26.65 32.18
C GLU A 312 -33.44 -25.96 30.82
N TRP A 313 -32.69 -26.40 29.79
CA TRP A 313 -32.73 -25.81 28.44
C TRP A 313 -32.42 -24.30 28.37
N GLY A 314 -31.73 -23.77 29.39
CA GLY A 314 -31.51 -22.32 29.52
C GLY A 314 -32.77 -21.52 29.87
N ASN A 315 -33.81 -22.19 30.40
CA ASN A 315 -35.04 -21.57 30.87
C ASN A 315 -35.27 -21.92 32.35
N ILE A 316 -36.03 -21.05 33.02
CA ILE A 316 -36.56 -21.29 34.35
C ILE A 316 -37.94 -21.93 34.19
N ILE A 317 -38.17 -23.05 34.85
CA ILE A 317 -39.41 -23.82 34.75
C ILE A 317 -40.07 -23.82 36.12
N LEU A 318 -41.26 -23.23 36.23
CA LEU A 318 -42.08 -23.24 37.43
C LEU A 318 -43.23 -24.22 37.25
N VAL A 319 -43.31 -25.22 38.11
CA VAL A 319 -44.43 -26.16 38.16
C VAL A 319 -45.37 -25.73 39.28
N MET A 320 -46.64 -25.59 38.96
CA MET A 320 -47.69 -25.19 39.88
C MET A 320 -48.38 -26.42 40.49
N THR A 321 -49.09 -26.24 41.60
CA THR A 321 -49.88 -27.31 42.25
C THR A 321 -51.03 -27.83 41.39
N ASP A 322 -51.53 -27.02 40.44
CA ASP A 322 -52.58 -27.39 39.50
C ASP A 322 -52.06 -28.05 38.21
N LYS A 323 -50.82 -28.55 38.22
CA LYS A 323 -50.11 -29.14 37.06
C LYS A 323 -49.85 -28.16 35.89
N SER A 324 -50.13 -26.86 36.05
CA SER A 324 -49.70 -25.85 35.06
C SER A 324 -48.21 -25.56 35.19
N VAL A 325 -47.57 -25.26 34.05
CA VAL A 325 -46.13 -25.01 33.95
C VAL A 325 -45.88 -23.68 33.26
N LEU A 326 -45.00 -22.89 33.86
CA LEU A 326 -44.53 -21.65 33.29
C LEU A 326 -43.05 -21.75 32.96
N CYS A 327 -42.73 -21.58 31.67
CA CYS A 327 -41.35 -21.54 31.18
C CYS A 327 -40.95 -20.08 30.92
N ILE A 328 -39.95 -19.61 31.64
CA ILE A 328 -39.44 -18.25 31.56
C ILE A 328 -38.02 -18.30 30.97
N GLY A 329 -37.83 -17.68 29.81
CA GLY A 329 -36.53 -17.61 29.12
C GLY A 329 -35.92 -16.23 29.21
N GLU A 330 -34.58 -16.16 29.25
CA GLU A 330 -33.85 -14.89 29.14
C GLU A 330 -33.94 -14.35 27.70
N LYS A 331 -34.20 -13.05 27.54
CA LYS A 331 -34.14 -12.38 26.24
C LYS A 331 -32.71 -12.26 25.73
N ASP A 332 -32.58 -12.07 24.43
CA ASP A 332 -31.30 -11.83 23.77
C ASP A 332 -30.64 -10.51 24.26
N MET A 333 -29.32 -10.40 24.05
CA MET A 333 -28.54 -9.28 24.54
C MET A 333 -28.95 -7.95 23.90
N GLU A 334 -29.27 -7.93 22.62
CA GLU A 334 -29.67 -6.72 21.88
C GLU A 334 -30.98 -6.16 22.44
N SER A 335 -31.99 -7.01 22.61
CA SER A 335 -33.26 -6.62 23.25
C SER A 335 -33.06 -6.07 24.67
N LYS A 336 -32.19 -6.70 25.47
CA LYS A 336 -31.87 -6.21 26.83
C LYS A 336 -31.19 -4.84 26.79
N LEU A 337 -30.24 -4.64 25.88
CA LEU A 337 -29.54 -3.37 25.69
C LEU A 337 -30.49 -2.27 25.21
N ASP A 338 -31.36 -2.55 24.25
CA ASP A 338 -32.36 -1.59 23.76
C ASP A 338 -33.34 -1.14 24.85
N MET A 339 -33.78 -2.06 25.73
CA MET A 339 -34.59 -1.71 26.88
C MET A 339 -33.84 -0.79 27.86
N LEU A 340 -32.54 -1.00 28.06
CA LEU A 340 -31.69 -0.16 28.90
C LEU A 340 -31.44 1.21 28.26
N PHE A 341 -31.18 1.27 26.94
CA PHE A 341 -30.98 2.51 26.19
C PHE A 341 -32.23 3.38 26.18
N LYS A 342 -33.43 2.81 25.97
CA LYS A 342 -34.70 3.53 26.06
C LYS A 342 -34.93 4.20 27.41
N LYS A 343 -34.42 3.61 28.50
CA LYS A 343 -34.50 4.18 29.87
C LYS A 343 -33.27 5.00 30.26
N ASN A 344 -32.32 5.23 29.35
CA ASN A 344 -31.05 5.95 29.57
C ASN A 344 -30.15 5.33 30.67
N LEU A 345 -30.11 4.01 30.79
CA LEU A 345 -29.35 3.27 31.82
C LEU A 345 -28.09 2.63 31.26
N TYR A 346 -27.20 3.48 30.76
CA TYR A 346 -25.97 3.07 30.09
C TYR A 346 -24.95 2.42 31.02
N THR A 347 -24.85 2.83 32.29
CA THR A 347 -23.94 2.19 33.27
C THR A 347 -24.30 0.74 33.55
N VAL A 348 -25.60 0.44 33.63
CA VAL A 348 -26.11 -0.93 33.77
C VAL A 348 -25.86 -1.72 32.48
N ALA A 349 -26.01 -1.08 31.31
CA ALA A 349 -25.72 -1.70 30.02
C ALA A 349 -24.24 -2.12 29.90
N ILE A 350 -23.30 -1.27 30.34
CA ILE A 350 -21.87 -1.57 30.37
C ILE A 350 -21.59 -2.76 31.30
N ASN A 351 -22.11 -2.74 32.53
CA ASN A 351 -21.95 -3.85 33.47
C ASN A 351 -22.52 -5.16 32.93
N LEU A 352 -23.69 -5.10 32.25
CA LEU A 352 -24.31 -6.27 31.64
C LEU A 352 -23.39 -6.88 30.58
N VAL A 353 -22.87 -6.06 29.68
CA VAL A 353 -21.98 -6.46 28.58
C VAL A 353 -20.65 -7.03 29.09
N GLN A 354 -20.04 -6.38 30.09
CA GLN A 354 -18.84 -6.88 30.75
C GLN A 354 -19.08 -8.20 31.49
N SER A 355 -20.23 -8.33 32.17
CA SER A 355 -20.56 -9.53 32.95
C SER A 355 -20.87 -10.75 32.08
N GLN A 356 -21.41 -10.54 30.88
CA GLN A 356 -21.74 -11.60 29.93
C GLN A 356 -20.59 -11.88 28.94
N GLN A 357 -19.41 -11.28 29.14
CA GLN A 357 -18.24 -11.40 28.25
C GLN A 357 -18.58 -11.18 26.78
N ALA A 358 -19.37 -10.14 26.47
CA ALA A 358 -19.69 -9.85 25.08
C ALA A 358 -18.45 -9.36 24.32
N ASP A 359 -18.51 -9.47 22.99
CA ASP A 359 -17.42 -9.04 22.12
C ASP A 359 -16.99 -7.60 22.39
N ALA A 360 -15.70 -7.33 22.23
CA ALA A 360 -15.13 -6.01 22.44
C ALA A 360 -15.76 -4.95 21.51
N ALA A 361 -16.23 -5.36 20.32
CA ALA A 361 -16.98 -4.52 19.40
C ALA A 361 -18.37 -4.12 19.95
N ALA A 362 -19.12 -5.08 20.52
CA ALA A 362 -20.42 -4.79 21.15
C ALA A 362 -20.26 -3.88 22.38
N THR A 363 -19.19 -4.08 23.15
CA THR A 363 -18.81 -3.19 24.27
C THR A 363 -18.50 -1.78 23.79
N ALA A 364 -17.72 -1.65 22.71
CA ALA A 364 -17.39 -0.35 22.12
C ALA A 364 -18.64 0.38 21.60
N GLU A 365 -19.63 -0.34 21.05
CA GLU A 365 -20.88 0.27 20.60
C GLU A 365 -21.74 0.80 21.77
N VAL A 366 -21.81 0.07 22.88
CA VAL A 366 -22.51 0.52 24.09
C VAL A 366 -21.84 1.78 24.66
N LEU A 367 -20.50 1.79 24.70
CA LEU A 367 -19.70 2.93 25.12
C LEU A 367 -19.86 4.13 24.18
N ARG A 368 -19.94 3.90 22.86
CA ARG A 368 -20.24 4.94 21.86
C ARG A 368 -21.62 5.57 22.12
N LYS A 369 -22.67 4.75 22.27
CA LYS A 369 -24.03 5.25 22.57
C LYS A 369 -24.07 6.01 23.90
N TYR A 370 -23.30 5.57 24.90
CA TYR A 370 -23.18 6.28 26.17
C TYR A 370 -22.45 7.62 26.02
N GLY A 371 -21.34 7.65 25.29
CA GLY A 371 -20.61 8.87 24.95
C GLY A 371 -21.46 9.86 24.14
N ASP A 372 -22.29 9.38 23.21
CA ASP A 372 -23.22 10.20 22.43
C ASP A 372 -24.30 10.86 23.31
N HIS A 373 -24.82 10.11 24.28
CA HIS A 373 -25.80 10.61 25.26
C HIS A 373 -25.19 11.66 26.19
N LEU A 374 -23.98 11.42 26.71
CA LEU A 374 -23.24 12.38 27.54
C LEU A 374 -22.88 13.65 26.76
N TYR A 375 -22.45 13.49 25.50
CA TYR A 375 -22.18 14.61 24.60
C TYR A 375 -23.44 15.47 24.38
N SER A 376 -24.61 14.84 24.19
CA SER A 376 -25.89 15.53 24.03
C SER A 376 -26.32 16.27 25.30
N LYS A 377 -25.89 15.79 26.48
CA LYS A 377 -26.08 16.45 27.78
C LYS A 377 -25.08 17.58 28.06
N GLN A 378 -24.15 17.85 27.14
CA GLN A 378 -23.05 18.80 27.29
C GLN A 378 -22.01 18.42 28.35
N ASP A 379 -21.97 17.14 28.76
CA ASP A 379 -20.94 16.61 29.65
C ASP A 379 -19.80 16.02 28.79
N TYR A 380 -18.92 16.90 28.33
CA TYR A 380 -17.92 16.58 27.31
C TYR A 380 -16.74 15.79 27.84
N ASP A 381 -16.38 15.97 29.11
CA ASP A 381 -15.19 15.35 29.72
C ASP A 381 -15.46 13.87 30.02
N GLU A 382 -16.64 13.58 30.59
CA GLU A 382 -17.09 12.21 30.78
C GLU A 382 -17.38 11.53 29.44
N ALA A 383 -17.99 12.23 28.48
CA ALA A 383 -18.17 11.70 27.13
C ALA A 383 -16.83 11.28 26.50
N MET A 384 -15.80 12.12 26.65
CA MET A 384 -14.46 11.84 26.12
C MET A 384 -13.83 10.62 26.80
N SER A 385 -13.98 10.50 28.12
CA SER A 385 -13.50 9.33 28.88
C SER A 385 -14.11 8.03 28.34
N GLN A 386 -15.38 8.04 27.94
CA GLN A 386 -16.01 6.87 27.30
C GLN A 386 -15.45 6.62 25.89
N TYR A 387 -15.26 7.65 25.07
CA TYR A 387 -14.69 7.49 23.72
C TYR A 387 -13.25 6.95 23.75
N ILE A 388 -12.43 7.32 24.74
CA ILE A 388 -11.07 6.79 24.91
C ILE A 388 -11.05 5.27 25.13
N LEU A 389 -12.08 4.73 25.80
CA LEU A 389 -12.24 3.29 25.99
C LEU A 389 -12.62 2.55 24.70
N THR A 390 -13.16 3.26 23.69
CA THR A 390 -13.53 2.67 22.38
C THR A 390 -12.40 2.61 21.36
N ILE A 391 -11.21 3.15 21.69
CA ILE A 391 -10.04 3.15 20.80
C ILE A 391 -9.66 1.72 20.42
N GLY A 392 -9.53 1.47 19.11
CA GLY A 392 -9.22 0.16 18.52
C GLY A 392 -10.43 -0.51 17.86
N HIS A 393 -11.65 -0.08 18.19
CA HIS A 393 -12.89 -0.61 17.61
C HIS A 393 -13.74 0.47 16.93
N LEU A 394 -13.74 1.69 17.46
CA LEU A 394 -14.42 2.83 16.84
C LEU A 394 -13.44 3.62 15.96
N GLU A 395 -13.90 4.05 14.79
CA GLU A 395 -13.09 4.92 13.91
C GLU A 395 -12.81 6.28 14.58
N PRO A 396 -11.53 6.69 14.71
CA PRO A 396 -11.17 7.95 15.36
C PRO A 396 -11.82 9.19 14.72
N SER A 397 -12.08 9.15 13.41
CA SER A 397 -12.72 10.24 12.66
C SER A 397 -14.09 10.63 13.23
N TYR A 398 -14.86 9.67 13.76
CA TYR A 398 -16.17 9.93 14.38
C TYR A 398 -16.04 10.84 15.60
N VAL A 399 -15.06 10.56 16.46
CA VAL A 399 -14.82 11.35 17.68
C VAL A 399 -14.19 12.70 17.32
N ILE A 400 -13.20 12.71 16.42
CA ILE A 400 -12.52 13.94 16.00
C ILE A 400 -13.51 14.94 15.39
N GLN A 401 -14.44 14.49 14.54
CA GLN A 401 -15.48 15.37 13.96
C GLN A 401 -16.37 16.04 15.01
N LYS A 402 -16.66 15.35 16.13
CA LYS A 402 -17.48 15.89 17.22
C LYS A 402 -16.74 16.90 18.11
N PHE A 403 -15.41 16.87 18.16
CA PHE A 403 -14.61 17.67 19.08
C PHE A 403 -13.67 18.67 18.38
N LEU A 404 -13.85 18.92 17.08
CA LEU A 404 -13.08 19.89 16.29
C LEU A 404 -13.31 21.38 16.66
N ASP A 405 -14.29 21.67 17.52
CA ASP A 405 -14.57 23.03 18.02
C ASP A 405 -13.37 23.57 18.83
N ALA A 406 -12.99 24.82 18.56
CA ALA A 406 -11.88 25.51 19.22
C ALA A 406 -12.06 25.59 20.75
N GLN A 407 -13.30 25.63 21.25
CA GLN A 407 -13.57 25.65 22.70
C GLN A 407 -13.23 24.32 23.40
N ARG A 408 -13.06 23.23 22.63
CA ARG A 408 -12.92 21.86 23.17
C ARG A 408 -11.59 21.22 22.77
N ILE A 409 -10.63 22.04 22.37
CA ILE A 409 -9.33 21.59 21.90
C ILE A 409 -8.62 20.72 22.95
N TYR A 410 -8.81 20.96 24.26
CA TYR A 410 -8.26 20.14 25.34
C TYR A 410 -8.76 18.68 25.31
N ASN A 411 -10.06 18.47 25.07
CA ASN A 411 -10.65 17.14 25.00
C ASN A 411 -10.19 16.40 23.74
N LEU A 412 -10.08 17.11 22.62
CA LEU A 412 -9.51 16.56 21.39
C LEU A 412 -8.04 16.18 21.57
N THR A 413 -7.24 17.03 22.22
CA THR A 413 -5.84 16.75 22.54
C THR A 413 -5.71 15.48 23.39
N ASN A 414 -6.50 15.36 24.47
CA ASN A 414 -6.48 14.18 25.34
C ASN A 414 -6.82 12.89 24.56
N TYR A 415 -7.83 12.94 23.67
CA TYR A 415 -8.17 11.80 22.82
C TYR A 415 -7.01 11.40 21.90
N LEU A 416 -6.39 12.37 21.22
CA LEU A 416 -5.28 12.13 20.30
C LEU A 416 -4.02 11.63 21.03
N GLU A 417 -3.74 12.13 22.23
CA GLU A 417 -2.67 11.63 23.12
C GLU A 417 -2.91 10.14 23.45
N LYS A 418 -4.11 9.78 23.91
CA LYS A 418 -4.47 8.39 24.20
C LYS A 418 -4.51 7.49 22.97
N LEU A 419 -4.84 8.04 21.80
CA LEU A 419 -4.77 7.33 20.52
C LEU A 419 -3.32 6.98 20.16
N HIS A 420 -2.38 7.90 20.43
CA HIS A 420 -0.95 7.70 20.19
C HIS A 420 -0.33 6.72 21.20
N GLU A 421 -0.66 6.83 22.50
CA GLU A 421 -0.22 5.89 23.54
C GLU A 421 -0.60 4.44 23.21
N LYS A 422 -1.79 4.24 22.63
CA LYS A 422 -2.28 2.91 22.23
C LYS A 422 -1.78 2.43 20.86
N GLY A 423 -1.04 3.26 20.11
CA GLY A 423 -0.47 2.90 18.81
C GLY A 423 -1.43 2.90 17.62
N PHE A 424 -2.64 3.46 17.76
CA PHE A 424 -3.65 3.55 16.68
C PHE A 424 -3.65 4.90 15.94
N ALA A 425 -2.65 5.75 16.19
CA ALA A 425 -2.54 7.06 15.55
C ALA A 425 -2.02 6.93 14.10
N SER A 426 -2.70 7.61 13.17
CA SER A 426 -2.24 7.78 11.78
C SER A 426 -1.38 9.04 11.66
N LYS A 427 -0.69 9.21 10.52
CA LYS A 427 0.09 10.43 10.23
C LYS A 427 -0.77 11.70 10.32
N ASP A 428 -2.02 11.63 9.88
CA ASP A 428 -2.97 12.76 9.94
C ASP A 428 -3.39 13.09 11.37
N HIS A 429 -3.62 12.07 12.21
CA HIS A 429 -3.93 12.26 13.63
C HIS A 429 -2.76 12.91 14.37
N THR A 430 -1.54 12.52 14.02
CA THR A 430 -0.32 13.11 14.58
C THR A 430 -0.15 14.57 14.17
N THR A 431 -0.43 14.92 12.91
CA THR A 431 -0.41 16.30 12.42
C THR A 431 -1.50 17.15 13.10
N LEU A 432 -2.69 16.58 13.34
CA LEU A 432 -3.76 17.26 14.07
C LEU A 432 -3.37 17.52 15.54
N LEU A 433 -2.70 16.56 16.19
CA LEU A 433 -2.18 16.73 17.54
C LEU A 433 -1.14 17.87 17.62
N LEU A 434 -0.26 17.97 16.62
CA LEU A 434 0.70 19.07 16.50
C LEU A 434 0.00 20.43 16.34
N ASN A 435 -1.06 20.49 15.52
CA ASN A 435 -1.90 21.68 15.38
C ASN A 435 -2.58 22.06 16.71
N CYS A 436 -2.99 21.05 17.49
CA CYS A 436 -3.56 21.28 18.81
C CYS A 436 -2.53 21.87 19.79
N TYR A 437 -1.31 21.32 19.86
CA TYR A 437 -0.26 21.85 20.74
C TYR A 437 0.16 23.28 20.39
N THR A 438 0.31 23.59 19.10
CA THR A 438 0.67 24.94 18.65
C THR A 438 -0.43 25.97 18.96
N LYS A 439 -1.71 25.59 18.81
CA LYS A 439 -2.85 26.45 19.21
C LYS A 439 -2.97 26.63 20.72
N LEU A 440 -2.67 25.58 21.49
CA LEU A 440 -2.67 25.62 22.96
C LEU A 440 -1.46 26.35 23.56
N LYS A 441 -0.45 26.67 22.74
CA LYS A 441 0.84 27.25 23.16
C LYS A 441 1.56 26.42 24.24
N ASP A 442 1.34 25.11 24.23
CA ASP A 442 2.00 24.18 25.16
C ASP A 442 3.39 23.82 24.62
N VAL A 443 4.38 24.64 24.97
CA VAL A 443 5.75 24.55 24.46
C VAL A 443 6.49 23.33 25.04
N GLU A 444 6.14 22.88 26.23
CA GLU A 444 6.78 21.73 26.88
C GLU A 444 6.38 20.43 26.21
N LYS A 445 5.07 20.21 26.01
CA LYS A 445 4.57 19.04 25.28
C LYS A 445 5.04 19.03 23.83
N LEU A 446 5.06 20.19 23.17
CA LEU A 446 5.60 20.32 21.81
C LEU A 446 7.09 19.94 21.74
N ASN A 447 7.90 20.36 22.72
CA ASN A 447 9.31 19.98 22.79
C ASN A 447 9.48 18.48 23.03
N MET A 448 8.74 17.89 23.97
CA MET A 448 8.77 16.44 24.19
C MET A 448 8.36 15.67 22.94
N PHE A 449 7.33 16.16 22.25
CA PHE A 449 6.80 15.53 21.04
C PHE A 449 7.80 15.58 19.87
N ILE A 450 8.52 16.68 19.70
CA ILE A 450 9.46 16.88 18.58
C ILE A 450 10.86 16.33 18.90
N LYS A 451 11.36 16.55 20.12
CA LYS A 451 12.74 16.24 20.56
C LYS A 451 12.86 14.95 21.38
N GLY A 452 11.76 14.34 21.79
CA GLY A 452 11.76 13.10 22.55
C GLY A 452 12.50 11.96 21.84
N GLU A 453 13.21 11.15 22.64
CA GLU A 453 14.06 10.05 22.18
C GLU A 453 13.28 8.80 21.72
N ASP A 454 11.95 8.80 21.83
CA ASP A 454 11.07 7.70 21.35
C ASP A 454 10.94 7.63 19.81
N GLY A 455 11.88 8.22 19.09
CA GLY A 455 11.99 8.26 17.64
C GLY A 455 12.69 7.05 17.03
N VAL A 456 12.42 5.84 17.54
CA VAL A 456 12.79 4.60 16.85
C VAL A 456 11.72 4.32 15.78
N GLY A 457 11.93 4.88 14.59
CA GLY A 457 11.13 4.61 13.39
C GLY A 457 10.55 5.88 12.77
N GLU A 458 10.82 6.05 11.47
CA GLU A 458 10.25 6.98 10.48
C GLU A 458 9.21 8.00 10.97
N HIS A 459 9.47 9.28 10.66
CA HIS A 459 8.60 10.44 10.89
C HIS A 459 7.10 10.11 10.97
N LYS A 460 6.58 9.95 12.20
CA LYS A 460 5.17 9.60 12.49
C LYS A 460 4.17 10.72 12.15
N PHE A 461 4.64 11.84 11.61
CA PHE A 461 3.86 12.99 11.16
C PHE A 461 4.35 13.45 9.80
N ASP A 462 3.50 14.20 9.09
CA ASP A 462 3.90 14.86 7.84
C ASP A 462 4.89 16.00 8.17
N VAL A 463 6.16 15.77 7.85
CA VAL A 463 7.28 16.69 8.07
C VAL A 463 7.01 18.05 7.44
N GLU A 464 6.43 18.09 6.24
CA GLU A 464 6.23 19.34 5.50
C GLU A 464 5.11 20.16 6.13
N THR A 465 4.00 19.52 6.46
CA THR A 465 2.92 20.20 7.20
C THR A 465 3.37 20.64 8.59
N ALA A 466 4.17 19.83 9.29
CA ALA A 466 4.71 20.20 10.61
C ALA A 466 5.61 21.43 10.55
N ILE A 467 6.51 21.51 9.56
CA ILE A 467 7.36 22.69 9.33
C ILE A 467 6.49 23.91 9.04
N ARG A 468 5.51 23.79 8.15
CA ARG A 468 4.60 24.90 7.78
C ARG A 468 3.83 25.43 8.98
N VAL A 469 3.26 24.54 9.80
CA VAL A 469 2.48 24.89 11.00
C VAL A 469 3.37 25.57 12.04
N CYS A 470 4.54 24.99 12.33
CA CYS A 470 5.48 25.58 13.28
C CYS A 470 5.98 26.95 12.80
N ARG A 471 6.26 27.13 11.50
CA ARG A 471 6.65 28.42 10.90
C ARG A 471 5.52 29.45 11.02
N ALA A 472 4.27 29.07 10.70
CA ALA A 472 3.10 29.96 10.80
C ALA A 472 2.77 30.36 12.25
N ALA A 473 3.11 29.51 13.23
CA ALA A 473 2.94 29.79 14.65
C ALA A 473 4.17 30.46 15.31
N ASN A 474 5.14 30.93 14.52
CA ASN A 474 6.40 31.57 14.96
C ASN A 474 7.34 30.68 15.79
N TYR A 475 7.20 29.36 15.73
CA TYR A 475 8.12 28.39 16.36
C TYR A 475 9.25 28.00 15.40
N HIS A 476 10.01 28.98 14.89
CA HIS A 476 11.06 28.79 13.87
C HIS A 476 12.15 27.79 14.30
N GLU A 477 12.58 27.81 15.56
CA GLU A 477 13.57 26.87 16.11
C GLU A 477 13.09 25.41 16.09
N HIS A 478 11.80 25.17 16.32
CA HIS A 478 11.22 23.82 16.29
C HIS A 478 11.05 23.33 14.85
N ALA A 479 10.61 24.21 13.94
CA ALA A 479 10.56 23.93 12.51
C ALA A 479 11.95 23.60 11.94
N MET A 480 12.96 24.36 12.36
CA MET A 480 14.36 24.16 12.01
C MET A 480 14.88 22.80 12.50
N TYR A 481 14.59 22.42 13.74
CA TYR A 481 14.97 21.11 14.28
C TYR A 481 14.32 19.96 13.50
N VAL A 482 13.02 20.06 13.20
CA VAL A 482 12.29 19.05 12.41
C VAL A 482 12.89 18.92 11.00
N ALA A 483 13.15 20.04 10.33
CA ALA A 483 13.74 20.05 8.99
C ALA A 483 15.13 19.40 8.94
N LYS A 484 15.99 19.71 9.93
CA LYS A 484 17.34 19.13 10.06
C LYS A 484 17.30 17.63 10.32
N LYS A 485 16.43 17.17 11.23
CA LYS A 485 16.29 15.74 11.58
C LYS A 485 15.71 14.91 10.42
N ALA A 486 14.85 15.52 9.60
CA ALA A 486 14.22 14.86 8.45
C ALA A 486 15.06 14.89 7.16
N GLY A 487 16.26 15.46 7.18
CA GLY A 487 17.10 15.60 5.98
C GLY A 487 16.50 16.52 4.91
N LYS A 488 15.54 17.39 5.27
CA LYS A 488 14.93 18.36 4.34
C LYS A 488 15.77 19.65 4.32
N HIS A 489 16.91 19.58 3.66
CA HIS A 489 17.93 20.63 3.61
C HIS A 489 17.42 21.96 3.02
N GLU A 490 16.61 21.89 1.97
CA GLU A 490 16.00 23.07 1.32
C GLU A 490 15.14 23.88 2.29
N LEU A 491 14.23 23.22 3.01
CA LEU A 491 13.34 23.87 3.98
C LEU A 491 14.11 24.40 5.21
N TYR A 492 15.15 23.69 5.64
CA TYR A 492 16.03 24.14 6.72
C TYR A 492 16.75 25.45 6.34
N LEU A 493 17.34 25.49 5.15
CA LEU A 493 18.03 26.67 4.64
C LEU A 493 17.07 27.83 4.37
N LYS A 494 15.85 27.54 3.87
CA LYS A 494 14.80 28.54 3.70
C LYS A 494 14.47 29.26 5.01
N ILE A 495 14.31 28.51 6.11
CA ILE A 495 14.04 29.08 7.44
C ILE A 495 15.23 29.92 7.92
N LEU A 496 16.46 29.43 7.72
CA LEU A 496 17.68 30.16 8.13
C LEU A 496 17.90 31.46 7.36
N LEU A 497 17.63 31.46 6.05
CA LEU A 497 17.91 32.57 5.14
C LEU A 497 16.78 33.60 5.12
N GLU A 498 15.52 33.16 5.03
CA GLU A 498 14.36 34.08 4.91
C GLU A 498 13.83 34.54 6.27
N ASP A 499 13.72 33.64 7.27
CA ASP A 499 13.07 33.97 8.55
C ASP A 499 14.06 34.43 9.62
N LEU A 500 15.24 33.80 9.70
CA LEU A 500 16.21 34.03 10.79
C LEU A 500 17.40 34.92 10.39
N GLY A 501 17.67 35.09 9.09
CA GLY A 501 18.79 35.90 8.58
C GLY A 501 20.19 35.41 9.00
N ARG A 502 20.36 34.12 9.32
CA ARG A 502 21.62 33.54 9.82
C ARG A 502 22.46 32.98 8.67
N TYR A 503 23.04 33.88 7.87
CA TYR A 503 23.79 33.52 6.65
C TYR A 503 25.05 32.68 6.90
N ASP A 504 25.78 32.95 7.99
CA ASP A 504 27.04 32.23 8.29
C ASP A 504 26.77 30.75 8.62
N GLU A 505 25.69 30.47 9.36
CA GLU A 505 25.27 29.10 9.67
C GLU A 505 24.71 28.37 8.45
N ALA A 506 24.02 29.08 7.56
CA ALA A 506 23.57 28.54 6.29
C ALA A 506 24.77 28.11 5.42
N LEU A 507 25.82 28.92 5.32
CA LEU A 507 27.05 28.60 4.57
C LEU A 507 27.84 27.44 5.18
N GLN A 508 27.94 27.39 6.52
CA GLN A 508 28.54 26.25 7.22
C GLN A 508 27.74 24.96 7.01
N TYR A 509 26.40 25.06 7.03
CA TYR A 509 25.54 23.92 6.77
C TYR A 509 25.68 23.43 5.33
N ILE A 510 25.61 24.32 4.32
CA ILE A 510 25.84 23.99 2.90
C ILE A 510 27.20 23.32 2.69
N SER A 511 28.25 23.82 3.36
CA SER A 511 29.58 23.22 3.30
C SER A 511 29.68 21.81 3.91
N SER A 512 28.73 21.44 4.77
CA SER A 512 28.65 20.11 5.39
C SER A 512 27.77 19.12 4.62
N LEU A 513 27.04 19.58 3.59
CA LEU A 513 26.17 18.74 2.77
C LEU A 513 26.96 18.01 1.68
N ASP A 514 26.37 16.93 1.16
CA ASP A 514 26.91 16.24 -0.03
C ASP A 514 26.95 17.20 -1.23
N PRO A 515 27.97 17.11 -2.11
CA PRO A 515 28.17 18.04 -3.23
C PRO A 515 26.95 18.18 -4.16
N SER A 516 26.17 17.10 -4.34
CA SER A 516 24.95 17.12 -5.15
C SER A 516 23.83 17.97 -4.53
N GLN A 517 23.61 17.84 -3.22
CA GLN A 517 22.60 18.60 -2.48
C GLN A 517 23.03 20.06 -2.26
N ALA A 518 24.33 20.28 -2.03
CA ALA A 518 24.91 21.60 -1.98
C ALA A 518 24.74 22.35 -3.33
N GLY A 519 24.92 21.67 -4.46
CA GLY A 519 24.70 22.26 -5.79
C GLY A 519 23.26 22.74 -6.02
N VAL A 520 22.26 21.91 -5.69
CA VAL A 520 20.84 22.28 -5.85
C VAL A 520 20.47 23.44 -4.94
N THR A 521 20.89 23.40 -3.67
CA THR A 521 20.56 24.45 -2.70
C THR A 521 21.23 25.78 -3.03
N VAL A 522 22.47 25.77 -3.51
CA VAL A 522 23.16 26.98 -3.97
C VAL A 522 22.53 27.53 -5.25
N LYS A 523 21.95 26.70 -6.13
CA LYS A 523 21.21 27.18 -7.31
C LYS A 523 19.95 27.98 -6.94
N GLU A 524 19.24 27.56 -5.90
CA GLU A 524 18.03 28.26 -5.43
C GLU A 524 18.34 29.50 -4.60
N TYR A 525 19.24 29.38 -3.63
CA TYR A 525 19.50 30.43 -2.62
C TYR A 525 20.78 31.24 -2.89
N GLY A 526 21.55 30.88 -3.91
CA GLY A 526 22.84 31.51 -4.21
C GLY A 526 22.74 33.00 -4.52
N LYS A 527 21.60 33.48 -5.05
CA LYS A 527 21.39 34.92 -5.30
C LYS A 527 21.48 35.73 -4.00
N ILE A 528 20.79 35.25 -2.96
CA ILE A 528 20.77 35.87 -1.63
C ILE A 528 22.16 35.77 -0.97
N LEU A 529 22.83 34.63 -1.14
CA LEU A 529 24.16 34.41 -0.59
C LEU A 529 25.24 35.26 -1.27
N ILE A 530 25.18 35.47 -2.59
CA ILE A 530 26.10 36.36 -3.33
C ILE A 530 25.86 37.83 -2.98
N GLU A 531 24.60 38.23 -2.76
CA GLU A 531 24.26 39.61 -2.37
C GLU A 531 24.88 39.99 -1.00
N HIS A 532 24.86 39.07 -0.03
CA HIS A 532 25.38 39.33 1.31
C HIS A 532 26.84 38.88 1.54
N LYS A 533 27.28 37.77 0.94
CA LYS A 533 28.57 37.08 1.19
C LYS A 533 29.19 36.51 -0.10
N PRO A 534 29.66 37.37 -1.03
CA PRO A 534 30.11 36.94 -2.35
C PRO A 534 31.38 36.09 -2.32
N MET A 535 32.35 36.41 -1.46
CA MET A 535 33.65 35.73 -1.43
C MET A 535 33.53 34.29 -0.92
N GLU A 536 32.82 34.10 0.20
CA GLU A 536 32.59 32.79 0.81
C GLU A 536 31.73 31.90 -0.09
N THR A 537 30.76 32.48 -0.81
CA THR A 537 29.89 31.75 -1.74
C THR A 537 30.65 31.33 -3.01
N ILE A 538 31.55 32.17 -3.54
CA ILE A 538 32.42 31.82 -4.68
C ILE A 538 33.38 30.68 -4.29
N ASP A 539 33.91 30.67 -3.06
CA ASP A 539 34.78 29.58 -2.58
C ASP A 539 34.04 28.23 -2.52
N ILE A 540 32.79 28.23 -2.05
CA ILE A 540 31.93 27.04 -2.05
C ILE A 540 31.63 26.59 -3.48
N LEU A 541 31.26 27.51 -4.39
CA LEU A 541 31.00 27.19 -5.79
C LEU A 541 32.24 26.61 -6.49
N LEU A 542 33.43 27.17 -6.22
CA LEU A 542 34.69 26.62 -6.72
C LEU A 542 34.92 25.21 -6.17
N ARG A 543 34.70 24.98 -4.88
CA ARG A 543 34.86 23.65 -4.26
C ARG A 543 33.91 22.61 -4.87
N LEU A 544 32.67 23.00 -5.16
CA LEU A 544 31.67 22.15 -5.81
C LEU A 544 32.02 21.83 -7.27
N CYS A 545 32.73 22.73 -7.97
CA CYS A 545 33.11 22.55 -9.36
C CYS A 545 34.55 21.99 -9.55
N THR A 546 35.43 22.00 -8.54
CA THR A 546 36.84 21.59 -8.68
C THR A 546 37.34 20.49 -7.73
N GLU A 547 36.53 20.03 -6.75
CA GLU A 547 36.93 19.06 -5.70
C GLU A 547 38.32 19.31 -5.07
N ASP A 548 38.46 20.37 -4.26
CA ASP A 548 39.53 20.42 -3.24
C ASP A 548 38.93 19.94 -1.90
N GLY A 549 39.04 18.64 -1.62
CA GLY A 549 38.65 18.04 -0.34
C GLY A 549 39.49 16.81 -0.03
N GLU A 550 40.22 16.84 1.09
CA GLU A 550 41.14 15.81 1.59
C GLU A 550 40.50 14.41 1.82
N SER A 551 40.15 13.70 0.75
CA SER A 551 39.77 12.28 0.81
C SER A 551 40.64 11.44 -0.11
N THR A 552 41.96 11.56 0.06
CA THR A 552 42.91 10.53 -0.36
C THR A 552 42.67 9.25 0.43
N LYS A 553 41.75 8.40 -0.05
CA LYS A 553 41.79 6.94 0.10
C LYS A 553 40.64 6.29 -0.69
N ARG A 554 40.89 6.02 -1.98
CA ARG A 554 40.76 4.70 -2.64
C ARG A 554 40.94 4.87 -4.14
N GLY A 555 41.97 4.23 -4.68
CA GLY A 555 42.20 4.21 -6.12
C GLY A 555 41.11 3.40 -6.84
N ALA A 556 40.36 4.06 -7.72
CA ALA A 556 39.77 3.50 -8.93
C ALA A 556 39.21 4.63 -9.81
N SER A 557 39.63 4.63 -11.09
CA SER A 557 39.04 5.31 -12.27
C SER A 557 38.77 6.83 -12.22
N SER A 558 39.83 7.63 -12.37
CA SER A 558 39.80 9.11 -12.46
C SER A 558 38.98 9.71 -13.61
N SER A 559 38.44 8.95 -14.59
CA SER A 559 37.74 9.51 -15.76
C SER A 559 36.21 9.43 -15.73
N MET A 560 35.60 8.60 -14.87
CA MET A 560 34.13 8.54 -14.77
C MET A 560 33.56 9.60 -13.82
N TYR A 561 34.31 10.02 -12.80
CA TYR A 561 33.83 10.94 -11.76
C TYR A 561 33.76 12.42 -12.20
N MET A 562 34.58 12.86 -13.17
CA MET A 562 34.51 14.24 -13.71
C MET A 562 33.18 14.57 -14.41
N SER A 563 32.40 13.57 -14.81
CA SER A 563 31.10 13.76 -15.47
C SER A 563 29.92 14.02 -14.52
N MET A 564 30.13 13.90 -13.21
CA MET A 564 29.08 14.09 -12.19
C MET A 564 29.18 15.41 -11.42
N LEU A 565 30.23 16.20 -11.62
CA LEU A 565 30.36 17.51 -10.99
C LEU A 565 29.43 18.53 -11.69
N PRO A 566 28.73 19.40 -10.94
CA PRO A 566 27.90 20.45 -11.53
C PRO A 566 28.72 21.36 -12.45
N SER A 567 28.16 21.68 -13.63
CA SER A 567 28.84 22.57 -14.56
C SER A 567 28.83 24.00 -14.00
N PRO A 568 29.92 24.77 -14.13
CA PRO A 568 29.92 26.21 -13.80
C PRO A 568 28.81 26.99 -14.51
N VAL A 569 28.36 26.50 -15.67
CA VAL A 569 27.29 27.09 -16.48
C VAL A 569 25.94 27.03 -15.76
N ASP A 570 25.72 26.03 -14.91
CA ASP A 570 24.48 25.86 -14.15
C ASP A 570 24.23 26.99 -13.14
N PHE A 571 25.30 27.72 -12.77
CA PHE A 571 25.30 28.75 -11.74
C PHE A 571 25.35 30.19 -12.30
N LEU A 572 25.44 30.39 -13.62
CA LEU A 572 25.53 31.73 -14.23
C LEU A 572 24.36 32.64 -13.81
N ASN A 573 23.16 32.07 -13.68
CA ASN A 573 21.94 32.77 -13.27
C ASN A 573 22.00 33.36 -11.85
N ILE A 574 22.94 32.92 -11.01
CA ILE A 574 23.16 33.47 -9.67
C ILE A 574 23.78 34.87 -9.76
N PHE A 575 24.60 35.12 -10.79
CA PHE A 575 25.43 36.32 -10.89
C PHE A 575 24.86 37.41 -11.82
N VAL A 576 23.58 37.32 -12.20
CA VAL A 576 22.92 38.25 -13.15
C VAL A 576 23.08 39.72 -12.77
N HIS A 577 23.12 40.03 -11.47
CA HIS A 577 23.31 41.39 -10.96
C HIS A 577 24.75 41.71 -10.53
N HIS A 578 25.68 40.75 -10.68
CA HIS A 578 27.07 40.82 -10.22
C HIS A 578 28.06 40.27 -11.27
N PRO A 579 28.21 40.93 -12.44
CA PRO A 579 29.03 40.44 -13.56
C PRO A 579 30.54 40.37 -13.25
N GLN A 580 31.02 41.19 -12.32
CA GLN A 580 32.40 41.15 -11.84
C GLN A 580 32.69 39.87 -11.04
N SER A 581 31.77 39.47 -10.16
CA SER A 581 31.86 38.22 -9.40
C SER A 581 31.73 36.98 -10.30
N LEU A 582 30.97 37.08 -11.40
CA LEU A 582 30.89 36.05 -12.44
C LEU A 582 32.23 35.89 -13.17
N MET A 583 32.84 37.00 -13.58
CA MET A 583 34.14 37.01 -14.22
C MET A 583 35.21 36.42 -13.30
N ASP A 584 35.25 36.82 -12.02
CA ASP A 584 36.18 36.26 -11.02
C ASP A 584 35.98 34.76 -10.82
N PHE A 585 34.73 34.28 -10.81
CA PHE A 585 34.41 32.85 -10.69
C PHE A 585 34.92 32.06 -11.90
N LEU A 586 34.59 32.51 -13.13
CA LEU A 586 34.97 31.82 -14.37
C LEU A 586 36.48 31.88 -14.64
N GLU A 587 37.16 32.99 -14.31
CA GLU A 587 38.63 33.09 -14.42
C GLU A 587 39.32 32.16 -13.42
N LYS A 588 38.86 32.11 -12.16
CA LYS A 588 39.40 31.17 -11.16
C LYS A 588 39.14 29.72 -11.52
N TYR A 589 37.99 29.41 -12.10
CA TYR A 589 37.66 28.07 -12.57
C TYR A 589 38.56 27.63 -13.74
N THR A 590 38.69 28.47 -14.77
CA THR A 590 39.48 28.17 -15.97
C THR A 590 40.99 28.06 -15.67
N ASN A 591 41.47 28.77 -14.65
CA ASN A 591 42.84 28.63 -14.15
C ASN A 591 43.08 27.28 -13.44
N LYS A 592 42.06 26.72 -12.79
CA LYS A 592 42.14 25.44 -12.06
C LYS A 592 41.86 24.22 -12.96
N VAL A 593 40.91 24.32 -13.89
CA VAL A 593 40.43 23.19 -14.72
C VAL A 593 40.63 23.52 -16.19
N LYS A 594 41.50 22.75 -16.88
CA LYS A 594 41.85 22.97 -18.28
C LYS A 594 40.99 22.21 -19.28
N ASP A 595 40.48 21.05 -18.89
CA ASP A 595 39.67 20.15 -19.73
C ASP A 595 38.27 20.02 -19.14
N SER A 596 37.34 20.91 -19.52
CA SER A 596 35.94 20.90 -19.04
C SER A 596 34.98 20.60 -20.18
N PRO A 597 33.94 19.76 -19.98
CA PRO A 597 32.94 19.51 -21.03
C PRO A 597 32.12 20.74 -21.40
N ALA A 598 32.00 21.73 -20.49
CA ALA A 598 31.29 23.00 -20.72
C ALA A 598 32.22 24.12 -21.20
N GLN A 599 33.42 23.79 -21.66
CA GLN A 599 34.45 24.76 -22.02
C GLN A 599 33.96 25.75 -23.08
N VAL A 600 33.23 25.29 -24.10
CA VAL A 600 32.67 26.14 -25.17
C VAL A 600 31.76 27.24 -24.61
N GLU A 601 30.84 26.89 -23.71
CA GLU A 601 29.86 27.80 -23.11
C GLU A 601 30.53 28.81 -22.16
N ILE A 602 31.52 28.35 -21.40
CA ILE A 602 32.36 29.21 -20.55
C ILE A 602 33.15 30.20 -21.40
N HIS A 603 33.75 29.75 -22.50
CA HIS A 603 34.51 30.60 -23.42
C HIS A 603 33.59 31.62 -24.11
N ASN A 604 32.39 31.23 -24.52
CA ASN A 604 31.39 32.15 -25.08
C ASN A 604 31.01 33.25 -24.09
N THR A 605 30.71 32.86 -22.85
CA THR A 605 30.33 33.81 -21.77
C THR A 605 31.51 34.73 -21.42
N LEU A 606 32.73 34.20 -21.38
CA LEU A 606 33.94 35.00 -21.17
C LEU A 606 34.22 35.94 -22.35
N LEU A 607 34.03 35.51 -23.60
CA LEU A 607 34.16 36.37 -24.79
C LEU A 607 33.16 37.52 -24.76
N GLU A 608 31.92 37.27 -24.35
CA GLU A 608 30.90 38.30 -24.18
C GLU A 608 31.28 39.29 -23.07
N LEU A 609 31.78 38.80 -21.93
CA LEU A 609 32.27 39.64 -20.82
C LEU A 609 33.55 40.42 -21.18
N TYR A 610 34.43 39.86 -22.00
CA TYR A 610 35.68 40.49 -22.44
C TYR A 610 35.48 41.52 -23.56
N LEU A 611 34.52 41.31 -24.45
CA LEU A 611 34.28 42.18 -25.60
C LEU A 611 33.22 43.26 -25.32
N SER A 612 32.37 43.11 -24.31
CA SER A 612 31.34 44.09 -23.93
C SER A 612 31.92 45.42 -23.44
N TYR A 613 31.32 46.53 -23.87
CA TYR A 613 31.80 47.88 -23.56
C TYR A 613 31.37 48.35 -22.16
N ASP A 614 30.09 48.19 -21.85
CA ASP A 614 29.53 48.33 -20.52
C ASP A 614 29.14 46.92 -20.06
N LEU A 615 29.52 46.51 -18.84
CA LEU A 615 29.23 45.19 -18.24
C LEU A 615 27.72 44.96 -17.96
N ASN A 616 26.85 45.54 -18.77
CA ASN A 616 25.42 45.33 -18.78
C ASN A 616 25.14 44.06 -19.57
N PHE A 617 24.85 42.98 -18.85
CA PHE A 617 24.50 41.68 -19.40
C PHE A 617 23.15 41.78 -20.14
N PRO A 618 23.10 41.72 -21.49
CA PRO A 618 21.84 41.58 -22.21
C PRO A 618 21.66 40.07 -22.42
N SER A 619 20.82 39.41 -21.62
CA SER A 619 20.55 37.97 -21.78
C SER A 619 20.08 37.63 -23.21
N ILE A 620 21.00 37.23 -24.09
CA ILE A 620 20.69 36.67 -25.42
C ILE A 620 20.56 35.14 -25.36
N SER A 621 20.99 34.49 -24.27
CA SER A 621 20.94 33.04 -24.10
C SER A 621 19.55 32.46 -23.73
N GLN A 622 18.46 33.21 -23.85
CA GLN A 622 17.07 32.71 -23.61
C GLN A 622 16.19 32.61 -24.87
N LEU A 623 16.72 32.72 -26.08
CA LEU A 623 15.93 32.48 -27.30
C LEU A 623 16.08 31.04 -27.78
N ASN A 624 15.45 30.11 -27.05
CA ASN A 624 15.29 28.72 -27.49
C ASN A 624 13.81 28.32 -27.64
N ASP A 625 12.92 29.28 -27.92
CA ASP A 625 11.57 29.00 -28.38
C ASP A 625 11.32 29.73 -29.72
N GLY A 626 11.07 28.94 -30.75
CA GLY A 626 10.99 29.41 -32.13
C GLY A 626 9.83 30.37 -32.40
N VAL A 627 10.14 31.58 -32.87
CA VAL A 627 9.23 32.42 -33.68
C VAL A 627 10.04 33.23 -34.70
N ASP A 628 9.49 33.29 -35.91
CA ASP A 628 9.96 33.91 -37.16
C ASP A 628 10.72 35.26 -37.13
N LEU A 629 11.67 35.36 -38.06
CA LEU A 629 12.32 36.57 -38.55
C LEU A 629 11.32 37.63 -39.05
N ARG A 630 11.42 38.88 -38.57
CA ARG A 630 11.10 40.07 -39.38
C ARG A 630 12.05 41.23 -39.12
N LEU A 631 12.71 41.63 -40.20
CA LEU A 631 13.33 42.93 -40.44
C LEU A 631 12.56 44.10 -39.82
N ARG A 632 13.28 44.96 -39.08
CA ARG A 632 12.97 46.39 -39.04
C ARG A 632 14.22 47.19 -39.37
N SER A 633 14.29 47.60 -40.63
CA SER A 633 15.01 48.78 -41.08
C SER A 633 14.36 50.02 -40.42
N GLY A 634 15.17 50.94 -39.90
CA GLY A 634 14.66 52.14 -39.23
C GLY A 634 15.77 53.06 -38.72
N SER A 635 16.38 53.79 -39.66
CA SER A 635 16.96 55.14 -39.54
C SER A 635 17.11 55.77 -38.14
N GLY A 636 18.35 56.13 -37.77
CA GLY A 636 18.61 57.09 -36.70
C GLY A 636 20.10 57.31 -36.44
N LEU A 637 20.76 58.14 -37.26
CA LEU A 637 21.97 58.83 -36.81
C LEU A 637 21.61 59.74 -35.62
N PRO A 638 22.39 59.78 -34.53
CA PRO A 638 22.32 60.89 -33.59
C PRO A 638 23.19 62.04 -34.09
N LYS A 639 22.57 63.19 -34.36
CA LYS A 639 23.23 64.49 -34.56
C LYS A 639 23.67 65.08 -33.21
N ALA A 640 24.73 65.88 -33.29
CA ALA A 640 25.29 66.70 -32.22
C ALA A 640 24.43 67.91 -31.85
N GLU A 641 24.48 68.28 -30.56
CA GLU A 641 24.36 69.62 -29.92
C GLU A 641 24.30 69.36 -28.39
N SER A 642 24.74 70.19 -27.44
CA SER A 642 25.86 71.11 -27.27
C SER A 642 25.75 71.62 -25.82
N ASN A 643 26.87 71.67 -25.11
CA ASN A 643 27.22 72.52 -23.95
C ASN A 643 26.59 72.29 -22.56
N GLY A 644 27.46 71.84 -21.65
CA GLY A 644 27.49 72.15 -20.21
C GLY A 644 28.91 71.88 -19.68
N GLU A 645 29.50 72.86 -19.00
CA GLU A 645 30.94 73.01 -18.72
C GLU A 645 31.59 71.97 -17.79
N VAL A 646 32.80 71.56 -18.19
CA VAL A 646 34.04 71.23 -17.45
C VAL A 646 33.95 70.85 -15.95
N THR A 647 34.27 69.58 -15.65
CA THR A 647 35.39 69.21 -14.75
C THR A 647 35.97 67.87 -15.21
N ALA A 648 37.20 67.89 -15.71
CA ALA A 648 37.99 66.69 -15.97
C ALA A 648 38.61 66.21 -14.64
N ASP A 649 38.40 64.95 -14.26
CA ASP A 649 39.39 64.22 -13.45
C ASP A 649 39.15 62.68 -13.43
N GLY A 650 40.16 61.94 -13.91
CA GLY A 650 40.59 60.64 -13.36
C GLY A 650 39.86 59.32 -13.71
N LYS A 651 38.58 59.28 -14.10
CA LYS A 651 37.83 58.00 -14.22
C LYS A 651 37.79 57.35 -15.61
N ASP A 652 37.92 58.11 -16.70
CA ASP A 652 37.78 57.56 -18.06
C ASP A 652 39.02 56.80 -18.54
N THR A 653 40.20 57.15 -18.04
CA THR A 653 41.46 56.46 -18.36
C THR A 653 41.57 55.07 -17.75
N TYR A 654 40.94 54.82 -16.60
CA TYR A 654 40.87 53.49 -15.98
C TYR A 654 39.89 52.56 -16.70
N LYS A 655 38.73 53.08 -17.14
CA LYS A 655 37.77 52.31 -17.96
C LYS A 655 38.33 51.93 -19.34
N GLY A 656 39.04 52.85 -20.00
CA GLY A 656 39.67 52.57 -21.29
C GLY A 656 40.77 51.51 -21.22
N LYS A 657 41.57 51.50 -20.14
CA LYS A 657 42.58 50.47 -19.89
C LYS A 657 41.97 49.10 -19.59
N ASP A 658 40.94 49.05 -18.75
CA ASP A 658 40.21 47.81 -18.45
C ASP A 658 39.60 47.18 -19.72
N VAL A 659 39.00 47.98 -20.61
CA VAL A 659 38.45 47.51 -21.89
C VAL A 659 39.55 46.99 -22.83
N LEU A 660 40.71 47.65 -22.88
CA LEU A 660 41.85 47.20 -23.68
C LEU A 660 42.43 45.88 -23.15
N GLU A 661 42.61 45.74 -21.84
CA GLU A 661 43.08 44.51 -21.20
C GLU A 661 42.09 43.35 -21.39
N ARG A 662 40.77 43.61 -21.28
CA ARG A 662 39.73 42.62 -21.58
C ARG A 662 39.72 42.21 -23.05
N ARG A 663 39.87 43.14 -24.00
CA ARG A 663 39.98 42.82 -25.44
C ARG A 663 41.22 42.00 -25.77
N GLU A 664 42.35 42.26 -25.12
CA GLU A 664 43.56 41.46 -25.26
C GLU A 664 43.40 40.05 -24.69
N LYS A 665 42.71 39.91 -23.53
CA LYS A 665 42.28 38.60 -23.02
C LYS A 665 41.36 37.88 -24.01
N GLY A 666 40.40 38.58 -24.62
CA GLY A 666 39.49 38.03 -25.65
C GLY A 666 40.23 37.55 -26.90
N LEU A 667 41.19 38.32 -27.42
CA LEU A 667 42.00 37.90 -28.57
C LEU A 667 42.89 36.69 -28.27
N ARG A 668 43.46 36.63 -27.06
CA ARG A 668 44.21 35.45 -26.59
C ARG A 668 43.30 34.23 -26.49
N LEU A 669 42.07 34.40 -26.01
CA LEU A 669 41.08 33.33 -25.92
C LEU A 669 40.72 32.81 -27.31
N LEU A 670 40.42 33.69 -28.28
CA LEU A 670 40.11 33.30 -29.68
C LEU A 670 41.22 32.47 -30.33
N LYS A 671 42.49 32.80 -30.06
CA LYS A 671 43.66 32.09 -30.59
C LYS A 671 43.97 30.78 -29.85
N THR A 672 43.85 30.78 -28.52
CA THR A 672 44.19 29.61 -27.69
C THR A 672 43.11 28.53 -27.77
N ALA A 673 41.85 28.94 -27.98
CA ALA A 673 40.70 28.03 -28.10
C ALA A 673 40.45 27.53 -29.54
N TRP A 674 41.23 27.99 -30.54
CA TRP A 674 41.23 27.44 -31.91
C TRP A 674 42.66 27.15 -32.44
N PRO A 675 43.42 26.26 -31.78
CA PRO A 675 44.71 25.80 -32.28
C PRO A 675 44.56 25.09 -33.64
N SER A 676 45.61 25.14 -34.46
CA SER A 676 45.58 24.63 -35.84
C SER A 676 45.34 23.12 -35.99
N GLU A 677 45.32 22.37 -34.88
CA GLU A 677 45.10 20.93 -34.82
C GLU A 677 43.61 20.55 -34.61
N LEU A 678 42.74 21.50 -34.24
CA LEU A 678 41.31 21.26 -33.98
C LEU A 678 40.44 21.67 -35.18
N GLU A 679 39.50 20.79 -35.55
CA GLU A 679 38.56 20.98 -36.67
C GLU A 679 37.50 22.07 -36.37
N HIS A 680 37.14 22.21 -35.09
CA HIS A 680 36.22 23.23 -34.57
C HIS A 680 36.82 23.94 -33.35
N PRO A 681 36.57 25.24 -33.15
CA PRO A 681 37.01 25.97 -31.96
C PRO A 681 36.25 25.53 -30.71
N LEU A 682 36.85 25.77 -29.55
CA LEU A 682 36.18 25.63 -28.25
C LEU A 682 35.35 26.88 -27.90
N TYR A 683 34.64 27.44 -28.89
CA TYR A 683 33.67 28.53 -28.77
C TYR A 683 32.70 28.51 -29.97
N ASP A 684 31.55 29.15 -29.85
CA ASP A 684 30.59 29.29 -30.96
C ASP A 684 31.10 30.34 -31.95
N VAL A 685 31.30 29.91 -33.19
CA VAL A 685 31.87 30.73 -34.26
C VAL A 685 30.94 31.84 -34.69
N ASP A 686 29.65 31.54 -34.86
CA ASP A 686 28.66 32.50 -35.34
C ASP A 686 28.47 33.60 -34.28
N LEU A 687 28.41 33.20 -33.00
CA LEU A 687 28.40 34.13 -31.87
C LEU A 687 29.67 34.97 -31.82
N ALA A 688 30.85 34.37 -32.04
CA ALA A 688 32.11 35.11 -32.06
C ALA A 688 32.17 36.14 -33.21
N ILE A 689 31.65 35.81 -34.40
CA ILE A 689 31.53 36.76 -35.53
C ILE A 689 30.60 37.91 -35.16
N ILE A 690 29.43 37.60 -34.61
CA ILE A 690 28.43 38.60 -34.19
C ILE A 690 29.03 39.53 -33.13
N LEU A 691 29.68 38.98 -32.10
CA LEU A 691 30.33 39.77 -31.05
C LEU A 691 31.47 40.63 -31.60
N CYS A 692 32.23 40.14 -32.58
CA CYS A 692 33.30 40.92 -33.21
C CYS A 692 32.76 42.03 -34.14
N GLU A 693 31.71 41.78 -34.92
CA GLU A 693 31.02 42.78 -35.75
C GLU A 693 30.38 43.87 -34.86
N MET A 694 29.61 43.47 -33.84
CA MET A 694 28.91 44.39 -32.92
C MET A 694 29.88 45.31 -32.16
N ASN A 695 31.08 44.82 -31.82
CA ASN A 695 32.09 45.58 -31.07
C ASN A 695 33.23 46.15 -31.95
N ALA A 696 33.09 46.08 -33.28
CA ALA A 696 34.04 46.56 -34.30
C ALA A 696 35.48 46.00 -34.19
N PHE A 697 35.61 44.70 -33.93
CA PHE A 697 36.89 44.00 -33.72
C PHE A 697 37.41 43.31 -34.99
N LYS A 698 38.11 44.07 -35.86
CA LYS A 698 38.58 43.63 -37.20
C LYS A 698 39.58 42.47 -37.19
N GLU A 699 40.49 42.44 -36.21
CA GLU A 699 41.52 41.39 -36.12
C GLU A 699 40.93 40.02 -35.79
N GLY A 700 39.84 39.98 -35.00
CA GLY A 700 39.09 38.75 -34.74
C GLY A 700 38.35 38.25 -35.97
N LEU A 701 37.72 39.14 -36.75
CA LEU A 701 36.94 38.78 -37.95
C LEU A 701 37.79 38.13 -39.05
N LEU A 702 38.96 38.72 -39.34
CA LEU A 702 39.89 38.16 -40.34
C LEU A 702 40.36 36.75 -39.95
N TYR A 703 40.65 36.54 -38.66
CA TYR A 703 41.05 35.22 -38.14
C TYR A 703 39.93 34.18 -38.27
N LEU A 704 38.69 34.56 -37.95
CA LEU A 704 37.53 33.67 -38.05
C LEU A 704 37.21 33.30 -39.50
N TYR A 705 37.17 34.27 -40.43
CA TYR A 705 36.85 33.99 -41.83
C TYR A 705 37.90 33.11 -42.54
N GLU A 706 39.19 33.28 -42.24
CA GLU A 706 40.26 32.44 -42.82
C GLU A 706 40.16 30.98 -42.37
N LYS A 707 39.77 30.74 -41.11
CA LYS A 707 39.61 29.39 -40.56
C LYS A 707 38.32 28.70 -41.01
N LEU A 708 37.23 29.45 -41.23
CA LEU A 708 35.91 28.92 -41.59
C LEU A 708 35.74 28.48 -43.04
N LYS A 709 36.78 28.64 -43.87
CA LYS A 709 36.71 28.25 -45.28
C LYS A 709 35.60 28.97 -46.08
N LEU A 710 35.16 30.13 -45.60
CA LEU A 710 34.18 31.00 -46.26
C LEU A 710 34.85 31.78 -47.39
N TYR A 711 35.17 31.03 -48.45
CA TYR A 711 36.06 31.49 -49.52
C TYR A 711 35.42 32.56 -50.40
N LYS A 712 34.09 32.59 -50.52
CA LYS A 712 33.37 33.58 -51.35
C LYS A 712 33.38 34.96 -50.69
N GLU A 713 33.33 35.00 -49.37
CA GLU A 713 33.34 36.20 -48.52
C GLU A 713 34.75 36.77 -48.43
N VAL A 714 35.75 35.87 -48.33
CA VAL A 714 37.17 36.22 -48.48
C VAL A 714 37.45 36.75 -49.89
N ILE A 715 36.97 36.07 -50.94
CA ILE A 715 37.04 36.53 -52.34
C ILE A 715 36.33 37.86 -52.51
N ALA A 716 35.17 38.12 -51.91
CA ALA A 716 34.48 39.40 -51.98
C ALA A 716 35.30 40.52 -51.32
N CYS A 717 35.95 40.24 -50.18
CA CYS A 717 36.83 41.18 -49.50
C CYS A 717 38.08 41.51 -50.34
N TYR A 718 38.64 40.54 -51.08
CA TYR A 718 39.77 40.75 -52.01
C TYR A 718 39.34 41.33 -53.38
N THR A 719 38.13 41.01 -53.86
CA THR A 719 37.57 41.53 -55.11
C THR A 719 37.21 43.00 -54.97
N GLN A 720 36.73 43.43 -53.80
CA GLN A 720 36.61 44.86 -53.46
C GLN A 720 37.97 45.58 -53.41
N ALA A 721 39.08 44.85 -53.31
CA ALA A 721 40.44 45.37 -53.23
C ALA A 721 41.25 45.26 -54.55
N HIS A 722 40.72 44.66 -55.63
CA HIS A 722 41.36 44.50 -56.96
C HIS A 722 42.73 43.79 -57.02
N ASP A 723 42.95 42.72 -56.24
CA ASP A 723 44.22 41.96 -56.24
C ASP A 723 44.14 40.61 -57.00
N HIS A 724 44.58 40.56 -58.28
CA HIS A 724 44.48 39.39 -59.17
C HIS A 724 45.46 38.26 -58.84
N GLU A 725 46.67 38.57 -58.35
CA GLU A 725 47.65 37.56 -57.96
C GLU A 725 47.27 36.93 -56.62
N GLY A 726 46.78 37.74 -55.67
CA GLY A 726 46.21 37.27 -54.41
C GLY A 726 45.01 36.34 -54.62
N LEU A 727 44.15 36.63 -55.61
CA LEU A 727 43.01 35.80 -56.01
C LEU A 727 43.43 34.42 -56.57
N ILE A 728 44.41 34.36 -57.47
CA ILE A 728 44.90 33.10 -58.03
C ILE A 728 45.65 32.29 -56.96
N ALA A 729 46.44 32.94 -56.08
CA ALA A 729 47.10 32.28 -54.95
C ALA A 729 46.08 31.72 -53.94
N CYS A 730 45.01 32.46 -53.68
CA CYS A 730 43.87 32.03 -52.87
C CYS A 730 43.19 30.80 -53.51
N CYS A 731 42.88 30.84 -54.81
CA CYS A 731 42.28 29.71 -55.54
C CYS A 731 43.23 28.50 -55.64
N LYS A 732 44.55 28.69 -55.77
CA LYS A 732 45.55 27.59 -55.73
C LYS A 732 45.61 26.91 -54.37
N ARG A 733 45.46 27.69 -53.28
CA ARG A 733 45.44 27.16 -51.91
C ARG A 733 44.12 26.46 -51.57
N LEU A 734 43.03 26.87 -52.20
CA LEU A 734 41.66 26.53 -51.78
C LEU A 734 40.84 25.74 -52.80
N GLY A 735 41.30 25.62 -54.05
CA GLY A 735 40.59 24.99 -55.17
C GLY A 735 41.17 23.63 -55.63
N ASP A 736 42.20 23.10 -54.96
CA ASP A 736 42.79 21.81 -55.35
C ASP A 736 41.92 20.64 -54.85
N SER A 737 41.31 19.89 -55.78
CA SER A 737 40.38 18.79 -55.45
C SER A 737 41.06 17.66 -54.65
N GLY A 738 42.37 17.48 -54.79
CA GLY A 738 43.18 16.53 -54.01
C GLY A 738 43.33 16.90 -52.53
N LYS A 739 43.00 18.13 -52.13
CA LYS A 739 43.07 18.62 -50.74
C LYS A 739 41.70 19.02 -50.16
N GLY A 740 40.61 18.64 -50.83
CA GLY A 740 39.24 18.97 -50.41
C GLY A 740 38.81 20.40 -50.70
N GLY A 741 39.42 21.04 -51.70
CA GLY A 741 39.00 22.35 -52.21
C GLY A 741 37.76 22.29 -53.10
N ASP A 742 37.04 23.40 -53.24
CA ASP A 742 35.83 23.51 -54.08
C ASP A 742 36.20 23.72 -55.56
N PRO A 743 35.95 22.75 -56.46
CA PRO A 743 36.30 22.87 -57.88
C PRO A 743 35.45 23.94 -58.61
N SER A 744 34.32 24.37 -58.03
CA SER A 744 33.48 25.42 -58.59
C SER A 744 34.13 26.81 -58.54
N LEU A 745 35.13 27.00 -57.67
CA LEU A 745 35.94 28.22 -57.64
C LEU A 745 36.68 28.43 -58.96
N TRP A 746 37.11 27.35 -59.63
CA TRP A 746 37.69 27.44 -60.97
C TRP A 746 36.67 27.84 -62.03
N VAL A 747 35.40 27.47 -61.85
CA VAL A 747 34.30 27.87 -62.74
C VAL A 747 33.97 29.35 -62.57
N ASP A 748 33.88 29.84 -61.33
CA ASP A 748 33.60 31.25 -61.06
C ASP A 748 34.78 32.16 -61.44
N LEU A 749 36.02 31.66 -61.27
CA LEU A 749 37.23 32.31 -61.77
C LEU A 749 37.27 32.32 -63.32
N LEU A 750 36.86 31.22 -63.98
CA LEU A 750 36.75 31.17 -65.45
C LEU A 750 35.66 32.12 -65.98
N LYS A 751 34.53 32.25 -65.28
CA LYS A 751 33.50 33.25 -65.60
C LYS A 751 34.02 34.67 -65.43
N TYR A 752 34.73 34.96 -64.34
CA TYR A 752 35.39 36.25 -64.11
C TYR A 752 36.33 36.58 -65.28
N PHE A 753 37.23 35.67 -65.66
CA PHE A 753 38.11 35.87 -66.82
C PHE A 753 37.39 35.90 -68.18
N GLY A 754 36.22 35.26 -68.30
CA GLY A 754 35.37 35.31 -69.48
C GLY A 754 34.59 36.63 -69.63
N GLU A 755 34.34 37.34 -68.53
CA GLU A 755 33.65 38.63 -68.48
C GLU A 755 34.62 39.82 -68.42
N LEU A 756 35.89 39.59 -68.02
CA LEU A 756 36.94 40.60 -68.09
C LEU A 756 37.24 40.96 -69.56
N GLY A 757 37.17 42.26 -69.88
CA GLY A 757 37.54 42.79 -71.19
C GLY A 757 39.06 42.89 -71.44
N GLU A 758 39.88 42.15 -70.70
CA GLU A 758 41.35 42.23 -70.70
C GLU A 758 42.02 40.97 -71.27
N ASN A 759 43.29 41.09 -71.66
CA ASN A 759 44.09 40.00 -72.23
C ASN A 759 44.63 39.03 -71.14
N CYS A 760 43.78 38.11 -70.66
CA CYS A 760 44.14 37.12 -69.61
C CYS A 760 44.54 35.74 -70.17
N SER A 761 45.30 35.70 -71.27
CA SER A 761 45.57 34.45 -72.01
C SER A 761 46.47 33.43 -71.28
N LYS A 762 47.28 33.87 -70.31
CA LYS A 762 48.18 33.00 -69.55
C LYS A 762 47.44 32.37 -68.37
N GLU A 763 46.68 33.19 -67.67
CA GLU A 763 45.86 32.85 -66.52
C GLU A 763 44.76 31.87 -66.94
N VAL A 764 44.11 32.08 -68.09
CA VAL A 764 43.10 31.17 -68.63
C VAL A 764 43.67 29.81 -69.03
N LYS A 765 44.88 29.76 -69.62
CA LYS A 765 45.55 28.47 -69.93
C LYS A 765 45.85 27.67 -68.66
N GLU A 766 46.29 28.36 -67.61
CA GLU A 766 46.55 27.73 -66.32
C GLU A 766 45.24 27.19 -65.71
N VAL A 767 44.16 27.97 -65.72
CA VAL A 767 42.83 27.51 -65.25
C VAL A 767 42.31 26.32 -66.06
N LEU A 768 42.46 26.29 -67.39
CA LEU A 768 41.99 25.19 -68.24
C LEU A 768 42.68 23.85 -67.95
N THR A 769 43.95 23.86 -67.53
CA THR A 769 44.65 22.61 -67.15
C THR A 769 44.05 21.96 -65.90
N TYR A 770 43.58 22.76 -64.93
CA TYR A 770 42.91 22.24 -63.74
C TYR A 770 41.49 21.75 -64.05
N ILE A 771 40.78 22.42 -64.98
CA ILE A 771 39.46 21.98 -65.45
C ILE A 771 39.56 20.65 -66.20
N GLU A 772 40.61 20.43 -66.99
CA GLU A 772 40.87 19.17 -67.69
C GLU A 772 41.20 18.02 -66.73
N ARG A 773 42.09 18.27 -65.76
CA ARG A 773 42.52 17.26 -64.78
C ARG A 773 41.35 16.72 -63.95
N ASP A 774 40.45 17.62 -63.55
CA ASP A 774 39.39 17.31 -62.60
C ASP A 774 38.01 17.09 -63.27
N ASP A 775 37.96 17.05 -64.61
CA ASP A 775 36.78 16.85 -65.47
C ASP A 775 35.55 17.70 -65.08
N ILE A 776 35.79 18.97 -64.76
CA ILE A 776 34.81 19.83 -64.07
C ILE A 776 33.68 20.28 -65.01
N LEU A 777 33.99 20.55 -66.29
CA LEU A 777 33.03 21.11 -67.25
C LEU A 777 33.06 20.34 -68.58
N PRO A 778 31.88 20.09 -69.19
CA PRO A 778 31.82 19.57 -70.55
C PRO A 778 32.53 20.50 -71.54
N PRO A 779 33.22 19.97 -72.57
CA PRO A 779 33.96 20.79 -73.52
C PRO A 779 33.14 21.88 -74.21
N ILE A 780 31.84 21.64 -74.39
CA ILE A 780 30.91 22.60 -74.99
C ILE A 780 30.65 23.83 -74.09
N VAL A 781 30.63 23.64 -72.77
CA VAL A 781 30.38 24.72 -71.79
C VAL A 781 31.60 25.60 -71.61
N VAL A 782 32.79 24.99 -71.64
CA VAL A 782 34.08 25.72 -71.61
C VAL A 782 34.20 26.65 -72.82
N LEU A 783 33.88 26.14 -74.01
CA LEU A 783 33.83 26.93 -75.25
C LEU A 783 32.86 28.11 -75.17
N GLN A 784 31.64 27.88 -74.67
CA GLN A 784 30.61 28.91 -74.57
C GLN A 784 30.93 30.01 -73.54
N THR A 785 31.67 29.68 -72.49
CA THR A 785 32.06 30.63 -71.44
C THR A 785 33.19 31.54 -71.92
N LEU A 786 34.21 30.94 -72.56
CA LEU A 786 35.36 31.70 -73.07
C LEU A 786 35.04 32.49 -74.34
N SER A 787 34.00 32.12 -75.11
CA SER A 787 33.59 32.89 -76.28
C SER A 787 33.02 34.29 -75.96
N ARG A 788 32.73 34.57 -74.69
CA ARG A 788 32.23 35.89 -74.25
C ARG A 788 33.32 36.97 -74.21
N ASN A 789 34.59 36.57 -74.13
CA ASN A 789 35.71 37.50 -74.11
C ASN A 789 36.24 37.72 -75.55
N PRO A 790 36.13 38.95 -76.11
CA PRO A 790 36.56 39.23 -77.49
C PRO A 790 38.08 39.22 -77.68
N CYS A 791 38.86 39.21 -76.59
CA CYS A 791 40.32 39.26 -76.61
C CYS A 791 40.99 37.87 -76.65
N LEU A 792 40.23 36.76 -76.54
CA LEU A 792 40.76 35.39 -76.53
C LEU A 792 40.71 34.73 -77.92
N THR A 793 41.79 34.03 -78.29
CA THR A 793 41.92 33.32 -79.58
C THR A 793 41.67 31.81 -79.47
N LEU A 794 41.09 31.20 -80.51
CA LEU A 794 40.72 29.76 -80.55
C LEU A 794 41.92 28.80 -80.37
N SER A 795 43.15 29.28 -80.59
CA SER A 795 44.37 28.51 -80.32
C SER A 795 44.55 28.10 -78.86
N VAL A 796 43.87 28.76 -77.92
CA VAL A 796 43.98 28.47 -76.48
C VAL A 796 43.24 27.18 -76.08
N ILE A 797 42.20 26.77 -76.83
CA ILE A 797 41.27 25.70 -76.41
C ILE A 797 41.39 24.42 -77.28
N LYS A 798 42.01 24.51 -78.46
CA LYS A 798 42.05 23.41 -79.45
C LYS A 798 42.56 22.07 -78.90
N ASP A 799 43.66 22.10 -78.14
CA ASP A 799 44.33 20.87 -77.67
C ASP A 799 43.53 20.13 -76.59
N TYR A 800 42.74 20.88 -75.79
CA TYR A 800 41.87 20.34 -74.74
C TYR A 800 40.73 19.50 -75.33
N ILE A 801 40.07 19.99 -76.39
CA ILE A 801 38.90 19.32 -76.99
C ILE A 801 39.26 17.97 -77.62
N ALA A 802 40.42 17.90 -78.30
CA ALA A 802 40.83 16.69 -79.02
C ALA A 802 41.01 15.48 -78.07
N ARG A 803 41.60 15.70 -76.89
CA ARG A 803 41.85 14.62 -75.92
C ARG A 803 40.56 14.08 -75.30
N LYS A 804 39.59 14.94 -75.01
CA LYS A 804 38.35 14.51 -74.32
C LYS A 804 37.47 13.59 -75.18
N LEU A 805 37.40 13.81 -76.50
CA LEU A 805 36.57 13.01 -77.42
C LEU A 805 37.05 11.55 -77.57
N GLU A 806 38.36 11.30 -77.47
CA GLU A 806 38.93 9.97 -77.62
C GLU A 806 38.61 9.07 -76.41
N GLN A 807 38.51 9.66 -75.22
CA GLN A 807 38.19 8.94 -73.98
C GLN A 807 36.76 8.36 -74.00
N GLU A 808 35.78 9.15 -74.41
CA GLU A 808 34.36 8.74 -74.44
C GLU A 808 34.10 7.55 -75.36
N SER A 809 34.79 7.47 -76.51
CA SER A 809 34.59 6.39 -77.49
C SER A 809 34.95 5.00 -76.95
N LYS A 810 35.88 4.90 -75.99
CA LYS A 810 36.29 3.61 -75.40
C LYS A 810 35.26 3.03 -74.44
N LEU A 811 34.48 3.87 -73.75
CA LEU A 811 33.49 3.42 -72.76
C LEU A 811 32.33 2.69 -73.44
N ILE A 812 31.84 3.21 -74.57
CA ILE A 812 30.69 2.68 -75.31
C ILE A 812 30.87 1.21 -75.74
N GLU A 813 32.10 0.80 -76.08
CA GLU A 813 32.39 -0.56 -76.52
C GLU A 813 32.43 -1.58 -75.36
N GLY A 814 32.66 -1.10 -74.12
CA GLY A 814 32.60 -1.93 -72.92
C GLY A 814 31.18 -2.39 -72.62
N ASP A 815 30.23 -1.45 -72.64
CA ASP A 815 28.84 -1.71 -72.27
C ASP A 815 28.14 -2.71 -73.20
N ARG A 816 28.48 -2.71 -74.49
CA ARG A 816 27.91 -3.65 -75.48
C ARG A 816 28.16 -5.12 -75.13
N ARG A 817 29.36 -5.46 -74.65
CA ARG A 817 29.72 -6.84 -74.30
C ARG A 817 28.96 -7.36 -73.08
N ALA A 818 28.65 -6.49 -72.12
CA ALA A 818 27.92 -6.89 -70.91
C ALA A 818 26.48 -7.30 -71.23
N ILE A 819 25.84 -6.63 -72.20
CA ILE A 819 24.45 -6.89 -72.59
C ILE A 819 24.27 -8.30 -73.17
N GLU A 820 25.21 -8.79 -73.96
CA GLU A 820 25.14 -10.12 -74.60
C GLU A 820 25.15 -11.24 -73.56
N ASN A 821 26.07 -11.18 -72.57
CA ASN A 821 26.18 -12.20 -71.52
C ASN A 821 24.89 -12.37 -70.71
N TYR A 822 24.24 -11.26 -70.30
CA TYR A 822 23.02 -11.33 -69.49
C TYR A 822 21.82 -11.96 -70.22
N GLN A 823 21.78 -11.89 -71.55
CA GLN A 823 20.70 -12.48 -72.33
C GLN A 823 20.78 -14.02 -72.35
N GLU A 824 21.99 -14.58 -72.42
CA GLU A 824 22.22 -16.02 -72.42
C GLU A 824 21.77 -16.67 -71.10
N ASP A 825 22.18 -16.09 -69.96
CA ASP A 825 21.84 -16.59 -68.63
C ASP A 825 20.32 -16.62 -68.38
N THR A 826 19.62 -15.57 -68.82
CA THR A 826 18.17 -15.43 -68.65
C THR A 826 17.40 -16.53 -69.38
N LEU A 827 17.88 -16.94 -70.56
CA LEU A 827 17.27 -18.02 -71.34
C LEU A 827 17.47 -19.38 -70.67
N ALA A 828 18.65 -19.64 -70.12
CA ALA A 828 18.96 -20.87 -69.40
C ALA A 828 18.02 -21.08 -68.19
N MET A 829 17.86 -20.06 -67.33
CA MET A 829 16.98 -20.14 -66.15
C MET A 829 15.50 -20.38 -66.52
N ARG A 830 15.01 -19.77 -67.61
CA ARG A 830 13.61 -19.99 -68.06
C ARG A 830 13.35 -21.42 -68.50
N LYS A 831 14.34 -22.07 -69.11
CA LYS A 831 14.25 -23.47 -69.53
C LYS A 831 14.16 -24.41 -68.31
N GLU A 832 14.98 -24.16 -67.29
CA GLU A 832 14.94 -24.93 -66.03
C GLU A 832 13.57 -24.84 -65.33
N ILE A 833 12.99 -23.64 -65.25
CA ILE A 833 11.65 -23.45 -64.67
C ILE A 833 10.58 -24.25 -65.43
N HIS A 834 10.67 -24.33 -66.75
CA HIS A 834 9.73 -25.10 -67.56
C HIS A 834 9.86 -26.60 -67.28
N ASP A 835 11.09 -27.13 -67.26
CA ASP A 835 11.37 -28.54 -67.02
C ASP A 835 10.87 -28.99 -65.63
N LEU A 836 11.03 -28.15 -64.60
CA LEU A 836 10.54 -28.42 -63.24
C LEU A 836 9.00 -28.47 -63.14
N ARG A 837 8.26 -27.82 -64.04
CA ARG A 837 6.79 -27.78 -64.01
C ARG A 837 6.13 -28.94 -64.76
N THR A 838 6.75 -29.43 -65.83
CA THR A 838 6.09 -30.35 -66.76
C THR A 838 6.58 -31.79 -66.64
N ASN A 839 7.78 -32.04 -66.12
CA ASN A 839 8.38 -33.38 -66.07
C ASN A 839 8.35 -33.96 -64.65
N ALA A 840 7.97 -35.24 -64.53
CA ALA A 840 8.04 -35.96 -63.25
C ALA A 840 9.51 -36.28 -62.90
N ARG A 841 9.91 -36.02 -61.65
CA ARG A 841 11.25 -36.36 -61.14
C ARG A 841 11.23 -37.67 -60.35
N ILE A 842 12.19 -38.55 -60.65
CA ILE A 842 12.37 -39.84 -59.97
C ILE A 842 13.38 -39.64 -58.84
N PHE A 843 12.97 -39.95 -57.60
CA PHE A 843 13.86 -39.93 -56.43
C PHE A 843 14.47 -41.32 -56.23
N GLN A 844 15.78 -41.46 -56.42
CA GLN A 844 16.51 -42.74 -56.26
C GLN A 844 17.36 -42.80 -54.97
N LEU A 845 17.23 -41.83 -54.08
CA LEU A 845 18.04 -41.74 -52.87
C LEU A 845 17.59 -42.74 -51.81
N SER A 846 18.50 -43.64 -51.44
CA SER A 846 18.27 -44.70 -50.45
C SER A 846 18.72 -44.33 -49.03
N LYS A 847 19.22 -43.10 -48.82
CA LYS A 847 19.72 -42.60 -47.52
C LYS A 847 19.12 -41.23 -47.18
N CYS A 848 18.81 -41.04 -45.90
CA CYS A 848 18.27 -39.79 -45.38
C CYS A 848 19.34 -38.70 -45.35
N THR A 849 19.07 -37.51 -45.89
CA THR A 849 20.05 -36.42 -45.96
C THR A 849 20.44 -35.90 -44.55
N ALA A 850 19.54 -35.95 -43.58
CA ALA A 850 19.81 -35.46 -42.21
C ALA A 850 20.62 -36.46 -41.35
N CYS A 851 20.28 -37.75 -41.36
CA CYS A 851 20.91 -38.74 -40.48
C CYS A 851 21.82 -39.73 -41.22
N THR A 852 21.87 -39.69 -42.55
CA THR A 852 22.69 -40.52 -43.46
C THR A 852 22.41 -42.04 -43.43
N PHE A 853 21.52 -42.52 -42.56
CA PHE A 853 21.05 -43.90 -42.54
C PHE A 853 20.10 -44.21 -43.69
N THR A 854 19.89 -45.50 -43.98
CA THR A 854 18.97 -45.96 -45.03
C THR A 854 17.55 -45.42 -44.80
N LEU A 855 16.92 -44.95 -45.87
CA LEU A 855 15.57 -44.39 -45.84
C LEU A 855 14.55 -45.52 -45.62
N ASP A 856 13.89 -45.48 -44.47
CA ASP A 856 12.80 -46.37 -44.11
C ASP A 856 11.48 -45.59 -44.15
N LEU A 857 10.37 -46.27 -44.43
CA LEU A 857 9.05 -45.63 -44.51
C LEU A 857 8.50 -45.30 -43.11
N PRO A 858 7.86 -44.12 -42.91
CA PRO A 858 7.54 -43.07 -43.89
C PRO A 858 8.67 -42.07 -44.14
N ALA A 859 8.86 -41.69 -45.41
CA ALA A 859 9.87 -40.74 -45.89
C ALA A 859 9.24 -39.58 -46.67
N VAL A 860 9.86 -38.39 -46.58
CA VAL A 860 9.44 -37.16 -47.28
C VAL A 860 10.52 -36.76 -48.30
N HIS A 861 10.11 -36.53 -49.55
CA HIS A 861 10.98 -36.15 -50.66
C HIS A 861 10.63 -34.75 -51.18
N PHE A 862 11.64 -33.88 -51.28
CA PHE A 862 11.49 -32.53 -51.83
C PHE A 862 11.94 -32.48 -53.29
N MET A 863 11.31 -31.63 -54.12
CA MET A 863 11.64 -31.48 -55.55
C MET A 863 13.09 -31.02 -55.83
N CYS A 864 13.81 -30.52 -54.82
CA CYS A 864 15.25 -30.27 -54.86
C CYS A 864 16.11 -31.56 -54.79
N MET A 865 15.48 -32.73 -54.84
CA MET A 865 16.09 -34.07 -54.69
C MET A 865 16.55 -34.46 -53.28
N HIS A 866 16.33 -33.65 -52.23
CA HIS A 866 16.66 -34.08 -50.87
C HIS A 866 15.54 -34.94 -50.26
N SER A 867 15.94 -35.99 -49.53
CA SER A 867 15.04 -37.02 -49.01
C SER A 867 15.32 -37.26 -47.53
N PHE A 868 14.28 -37.30 -46.70
CA PHE A 868 14.40 -37.38 -45.24
C PHE A 868 13.43 -38.40 -44.64
N HIS A 869 13.77 -39.02 -43.50
CA HIS A 869 12.76 -39.74 -42.71
C HIS A 869 11.78 -38.74 -42.11
N GLN A 870 10.49 -39.09 -42.02
CA GLN A 870 9.49 -38.20 -41.39
C GLN A 870 9.91 -37.79 -39.97
N ARG A 871 10.46 -38.73 -39.17
CA ARG A 871 10.99 -38.45 -37.83
C ARG A 871 12.18 -37.47 -37.80
N CYS A 872 12.97 -37.40 -38.86
CA CYS A 872 14.14 -36.53 -38.94
C CYS A 872 13.78 -35.11 -39.39
N LEU A 873 12.55 -34.90 -39.86
CA LEU A 873 12.08 -33.62 -40.39
C LEU A 873 11.41 -32.73 -39.32
N GLY A 874 11.01 -33.31 -38.18
CA GLY A 874 10.30 -32.60 -37.11
C GLY A 874 8.95 -32.03 -37.58
N ASP A 875 8.59 -30.83 -37.11
CA ASP A 875 7.33 -30.15 -37.45
C ASP A 875 7.35 -29.42 -38.82
N ASN A 876 8.48 -29.42 -39.54
CA ASN A 876 8.67 -28.67 -40.79
C ASN A 876 8.38 -29.51 -42.06
N GLU A 877 7.14 -29.97 -42.25
CA GLU A 877 6.78 -30.80 -43.42
C GLU A 877 6.74 -30.07 -44.77
N LYS A 878 6.86 -28.74 -44.79
CA LYS A 878 6.64 -27.92 -46.00
C LYS A 878 7.89 -27.41 -46.71
N GLU A 879 9.07 -27.40 -46.07
CA GLU A 879 10.28 -26.82 -46.63
C GLU A 879 11.50 -27.73 -46.42
N CYS A 880 12.35 -27.85 -47.45
CA CYS A 880 13.59 -28.64 -47.37
C CYS A 880 14.61 -27.93 -46.48
N PRO A 881 15.10 -28.52 -45.38
CA PRO A 881 16.03 -27.86 -44.46
C PRO A 881 17.35 -27.38 -45.11
N GLU A 882 17.88 -28.12 -46.09
CA GLU A 882 19.14 -27.77 -46.77
C GLU A 882 19.01 -26.57 -47.71
N CYS A 883 17.94 -26.52 -48.51
CA CYS A 883 17.78 -25.47 -49.51
C CYS A 883 16.99 -24.26 -49.00
N ALA A 884 16.23 -24.43 -47.91
CA ALA A 884 15.43 -23.35 -47.33
C ALA A 884 16.25 -22.12 -46.94
N PRO A 885 17.47 -22.20 -46.37
CA PRO A 885 18.27 -21.02 -46.03
C PRO A 885 18.59 -20.15 -47.24
N GLU A 886 19.03 -20.76 -48.34
CA GLU A 886 19.36 -20.04 -49.58
C GLU A 886 18.10 -19.47 -50.24
N TYR A 887 17.02 -20.26 -50.35
CA TYR A 887 15.77 -19.75 -50.90
C TYR A 887 15.15 -18.65 -50.03
N ARG A 888 15.26 -18.73 -48.70
CA ARG A 888 14.84 -17.66 -47.80
C ARG A 888 15.72 -16.44 -47.97
N ALA A 889 17.03 -16.57 -48.12
CA ALA A 889 17.92 -15.43 -48.39
C ALA A 889 17.57 -14.72 -49.71
N VAL A 890 17.27 -15.48 -50.77
CA VAL A 890 16.82 -14.90 -52.06
C VAL A 890 15.44 -14.25 -51.93
N MET A 891 14.50 -14.88 -51.22
CA MET A 891 13.17 -14.32 -50.97
C MET A 891 13.23 -13.08 -50.07
N GLU A 892 14.14 -13.05 -49.10
CA GLU A 892 14.37 -11.92 -48.21
C GLU A 892 15.08 -10.79 -48.94
N MET A 893 16.04 -11.08 -49.82
CA MET A 893 16.63 -10.09 -50.72
C MET A 893 15.58 -9.50 -51.65
N LYS A 894 14.71 -10.33 -52.25
CA LYS A 894 13.58 -9.86 -53.05
C LYS A 894 12.61 -9.01 -52.23
N ARG A 895 12.26 -9.44 -51.01
CA ARG A 895 11.41 -8.66 -50.09
C ARG A 895 12.08 -7.34 -49.71
N GLY A 896 13.38 -7.35 -49.47
CA GLY A 896 14.19 -6.17 -49.20
C GLY A 896 14.21 -5.22 -50.39
N LEU A 897 14.33 -5.72 -51.61
CA LEU A 897 14.24 -4.92 -52.84
C LEU A 897 12.81 -4.35 -53.05
N GLU A 898 11.76 -5.13 -52.79
CA GLU A 898 10.37 -4.64 -52.83
C GLU A 898 10.09 -3.61 -51.71
N GLN A 899 10.72 -3.75 -50.55
CA GLN A 899 10.59 -2.79 -49.46
C GLN A 899 11.38 -1.50 -49.77
N ASN A 900 12.58 -1.62 -50.35
CA ASN A 900 13.36 -0.50 -50.86
C ASN A 900 12.65 0.22 -52.01
N SER A 901 11.79 -0.46 -52.79
CA SER A 901 10.96 0.20 -53.82
C SER A 901 9.96 1.22 -53.25
N LYS A 902 9.61 1.08 -51.96
CA LYS A 902 8.71 2.00 -51.26
C LYS A 902 9.43 3.24 -50.75
N ASP A 903 10.75 3.22 -50.71
CA ASP A 903 11.59 4.24 -50.07
C ASP A 903 12.27 5.11 -51.12
N GLN A 904 11.49 6.02 -51.71
CA GLN A 904 11.95 6.89 -52.80
C GLN A 904 13.12 7.80 -52.38
N ASP A 905 13.18 8.17 -51.10
CA ASP A 905 14.19 9.11 -50.58
C ASP A 905 15.61 8.53 -50.60
N ARG A 906 15.74 7.24 -50.30
CA ARG A 906 17.05 6.56 -50.32
C ARG A 906 17.61 6.46 -51.75
N PHE A 907 16.72 6.23 -52.73
CA PHE A 907 17.10 6.27 -54.14
C PHE A 907 17.60 7.67 -54.52
N PHE A 908 16.85 8.71 -54.19
CA PHE A 908 17.28 10.09 -54.49
C PHE A 908 18.58 10.48 -53.77
N GLN A 909 18.81 9.99 -52.55
CA GLN A 909 20.10 10.16 -51.86
C GLN A 909 21.25 9.49 -52.61
N GLN A 910 21.07 8.24 -53.05
CA GLN A 910 22.12 7.52 -53.78
C GLN A 910 22.41 8.14 -55.14
N VAL A 911 21.39 8.64 -55.83
CA VAL A 911 21.56 9.42 -57.07
C VAL A 911 22.32 10.72 -56.79
N LYS A 912 22.01 11.43 -55.69
CA LYS A 912 22.69 12.67 -55.31
C LYS A 912 24.14 12.45 -54.86
N SER A 913 24.46 11.32 -54.22
CA SER A 913 25.81 11.02 -53.75
C SER A 913 26.71 10.41 -54.82
N SER A 914 26.13 9.88 -55.89
CA SER A 914 26.87 9.26 -56.98
C SER A 914 27.48 10.31 -57.92
N LYS A 915 28.72 10.09 -58.36
CA LYS A 915 29.33 10.88 -59.44
C LYS A 915 28.60 10.69 -60.78
N ASP A 916 28.00 9.52 -60.99
CA ASP A 916 27.18 9.22 -62.15
C ASP A 916 25.79 8.73 -61.69
N GLY A 917 24.86 9.67 -61.57
CA GLY A 917 23.49 9.38 -61.16
C GLY A 917 22.73 8.50 -62.16
N PHE A 918 23.09 8.53 -63.45
CA PHE A 918 22.39 7.76 -64.47
C PHE A 918 22.65 6.25 -64.32
N SER A 919 23.89 5.87 -64.04
CA SER A 919 24.25 4.48 -63.74
C SER A 919 23.46 3.90 -62.57
N VAL A 920 23.25 4.69 -61.50
CA VAL A 920 22.42 4.29 -60.35
C VAL A 920 20.96 4.09 -60.77
N ILE A 921 20.42 4.99 -61.58
CA ILE A 921 19.03 4.87 -62.09
C ILE A 921 18.87 3.61 -62.94
N ALA A 922 19.82 3.33 -63.83
CA ALA A 922 19.81 2.15 -64.69
C ALA A 922 19.85 0.85 -63.88
N GLU A 923 20.66 0.80 -62.81
CA GLU A 923 20.74 -0.34 -61.91
C GLU A 923 19.42 -0.59 -61.16
N TYR A 924 18.79 0.46 -60.63
CA TYR A 924 17.50 0.37 -59.95
C TYR A 924 16.37 -0.05 -60.90
N PHE A 925 16.41 0.41 -62.16
CA PHE A 925 15.49 -0.02 -63.19
C PHE A 925 15.68 -1.50 -63.55
N GLY A 926 16.93 -1.94 -63.75
CA GLY A 926 17.26 -3.35 -64.03
C GLY A 926 16.84 -4.31 -62.92
N LYS A 927 16.87 -3.85 -61.66
CA LYS A 927 16.38 -4.61 -60.49
C LYS A 927 14.85 -4.68 -60.38
N GLY A 928 14.09 -4.08 -61.31
CA GLY A 928 12.62 -4.15 -61.36
C GLY A 928 11.90 -3.34 -60.26
N VAL A 929 12.63 -2.48 -59.55
CA VAL A 929 12.11 -1.66 -58.43
C VAL A 929 11.12 -0.60 -58.93
N ILE A 930 11.29 -0.13 -60.17
CA ILE A 930 10.51 0.98 -60.77
C ILE A 930 9.33 0.46 -61.63
N SER A 931 9.20 -0.85 -61.86
CA SER A 931 8.24 -1.44 -62.81
C SER A 931 7.17 -2.35 -62.16
N LYS A 932 6.21 -1.74 -61.43
CA LYS A 932 4.86 -2.33 -61.23
C LYS A 932 3.79 -1.38 -61.78
N THR A 933 3.38 -1.59 -63.03
CA THR A 933 2.13 -1.04 -63.60
C THR A 933 0.92 -1.63 -62.84
N ILE A 934 0.17 -0.76 -62.17
CA ILE A 934 -1.01 -1.07 -61.37
C ILE A 934 -2.14 -1.58 -62.29
N ASN A 935 -2.47 -2.88 -62.22
CA ASN A 935 -3.70 -3.41 -62.81
C ASN A 935 -4.91 -2.97 -61.95
N GLY A 936 -5.51 -1.84 -62.31
CA GLY A 936 -6.76 -1.34 -61.71
C GLY A 936 -7.99 -2.09 -62.24
N THR A 937 -8.66 -2.85 -61.38
CA THR A 937 -10.01 -3.35 -61.61
C THR A 937 -11.02 -2.21 -61.52
N VAL A 938 -11.67 -1.91 -62.65
CA VAL A 938 -12.80 -1.00 -62.80
C VAL A 938 -14.02 -1.52 -62.03
N ARG A 939 -14.57 -0.73 -61.11
CA ARG A 939 -15.98 -0.82 -60.68
C ARG A 939 -16.63 0.57 -60.71
N SER A 940 -17.78 0.57 -61.34
CA SER A 940 -18.59 1.69 -61.82
C SER A 940 -19.37 2.44 -60.74
N GLY A 941 -19.43 3.77 -60.89
CA GLY A 941 -20.68 4.55 -60.84
C GLY A 941 -21.20 5.02 -59.48
N SER A 942 -20.97 6.29 -59.15
CA SER A 942 -22.05 7.30 -59.04
C SER A 942 -21.45 8.67 -58.71
N ALA A 943 -21.62 9.60 -59.63
CA ALA A 943 -21.26 11.00 -59.47
C ALA A 943 -22.40 11.72 -58.75
N SER A 944 -22.09 12.47 -57.70
CA SER A 944 -22.89 13.60 -57.25
C SER A 944 -21.98 14.80 -57.07
N SER A 945 -22.10 15.71 -58.03
CA SER A 945 -21.55 17.05 -58.10
C SER A 945 -22.04 17.95 -56.96
N SER A 946 -21.12 18.66 -56.30
CA SER A 946 -21.37 20.03 -55.86
C SER A 946 -20.06 20.79 -55.71
N SER A 947 -19.87 21.69 -56.67
CA SER A 947 -18.94 22.82 -56.74
C SER A 947 -18.93 23.72 -55.50
N GLY A 948 -17.81 24.39 -55.23
CA GLY A 948 -17.85 25.65 -54.48
C GLY A 948 -16.51 26.20 -53.99
N PHE A 949 -15.74 26.76 -54.93
CA PHE A 949 -14.59 27.68 -54.79
C PHE A 949 -13.24 27.16 -54.28
#